data_AF-A0A0L7RDU4-F1
#
_entry.id   AF-A0A0L7RDU4-F1
#
_cell.length_a   1.000
_cell.length_b   1.000
_cell.length_c   1.000
_cell.angle_alpha   90.00
_cell.angle_beta   90.00
_cell.angle_gamma   90.00
#
_symmetry.space_group_name_H-M   'P 1'
#
loop_
_entity.id
_entity.type
_entity.pdbx_description
1 polymer ?
#
loop_
_entity_poly.entity_id
_entity_poly.type
_entity_poly.pdbx_seq_one_letter_code
_entity_poly.pdbx_strand_id
1 'polypeptide(L)'
;MLKLALLLALGAICAVEGAKLTGTRTADMDFLHKQKKIYDLLLYVRQNDLIDAEWYDIGRNYNMESNMDMYKDKDVVQKFLWWYKQGMFMSRSAIFTPYNDELLYEMRMLFEVMYNAKDFQTFYKTASWARIYMNDGMFTSAFTVAVFSRNDCKNIRLPAIYEIYPNLFFDSRVIQEAQYLKMSRGSGGAAGMGNVETYMISTNYSGRYMSSNDAEYKLDYFMEDIGLNTYYYYMRQMFPFWLSSSKYNIPKELRGQLYYFLHQQLMARYSLERMSNDLDEIEEFDWNKPIYPGYYSTLMYPNGIPLPQRNRHSWIPYYKYKYLKVSVKCIPQSVQKLTRRLPLWSPVVVSSGGAAGMGNVETYMISTNYSGRYMSSNDAEYKLDYFMEDIGLNTYYYYMRQMFPFWLSSSKYNIPKELRGQLYYFLHQQLMARYSLERMSNDLDEIEEFDWNKPIYPGYYSTLMYPNGIPLPQRNRHSWIPYYKYKYLKEINALEMRIMDAIDSGYMIDERRKKIDIYTPEGFNMLGNVIEGNGDSCNSRFYGMYDALARDILGFNFDYQNKNNMIPSALQCYCTSMRDPAFYMLYNRIMGYFLRYKKLQPQYTESELQLPGVKFESVNIDKLYTYFDSCDTLINNAITVENMKSGMSLRLKARRTCLNYQPFSYKMAINSDKDMQGMLRIYLGPAFDNVKQDMVYLQKYYNYFVEMDRFVVTLRPGSNNIERHSSESIFTMPDMMPSDMLYERMNKAISGSEPLMYPEGMFGLSERLTLPRGKPEGMKFKMFFFLSPLEENNMKIYELPMLGKVMFDDKPFGFPLDRPIYKKLQPQYTESELQLPGVKFESVNIDKLYTYFDSCDTLINNAITVENMKSGMSLRLKARRTCLNYQPFSYKMAINSDKDMQGMLRIYLGPAFDNVKQDMVYLQKYYNYFVEMDRFVVTLRPGSNNIERHSSESIFTMPDMMPSDMLYERMNKAISGSEPLMYPEGMFGLSERLTLPRGKPEGMKFKMFFFLSPLEENNMKIYELPMLGKVMFDDKPFGFPLDRPMWAWNYTIPNMYFKDVLIYNRENEKERMSY
;
A
#
# COMPACT_ATOMS: atom_id res chain seq x y z
N MET A 1 24.14 -67.42 8.75
CA MET A 1 22.82 -66.76 8.66
C MET A 1 22.71 -65.50 9.52
N LEU A 2 22.96 -65.51 10.84
CA LEU A 2 22.68 -64.35 11.73
C LEU A 2 23.24 -62.99 11.23
N LYS A 3 24.49 -62.92 10.75
CA LYS A 3 25.07 -61.68 10.16
C LYS A 3 24.34 -61.20 8.90
N LEU A 4 23.78 -62.11 8.09
CA LEU A 4 23.02 -61.77 6.88
C LEU A 4 21.64 -61.24 7.25
N ALA A 5 20.99 -61.84 8.25
CA ALA A 5 19.76 -61.30 8.84
C ALA A 5 19.98 -59.92 9.48
N LEU A 6 21.13 -59.70 10.14
CA LEU A 6 21.49 -58.39 10.69
C LEU A 6 21.72 -57.33 9.60
N LEU A 7 22.37 -57.70 8.49
CA LEU A 7 22.55 -56.83 7.32
C LEU A 7 21.22 -56.51 6.63
N LEU A 8 20.32 -57.49 6.49
CA LEU A 8 18.97 -57.27 5.96
C LEU A 8 18.10 -56.45 6.91
N ALA A 9 18.25 -56.60 8.22
CA ALA A 9 17.57 -55.78 9.22
C ALA A 9 18.10 -54.33 9.24
N LEU A 10 19.42 -54.13 9.16
CA LEU A 10 20.02 -52.79 9.01
C LEU A 10 19.60 -52.13 7.69
N GLY A 11 19.60 -52.89 6.58
CA GLY A 11 19.08 -52.41 5.29
C GLY A 11 17.58 -52.06 5.34
N ALA A 12 16.78 -52.82 6.10
CA ALA A 12 15.36 -52.51 6.33
C ALA A 12 15.17 -51.28 7.23
N ILE A 13 15.99 -51.08 8.27
CA ILE A 13 15.94 -49.88 9.12
C ILE A 13 16.30 -48.64 8.29
N CYS A 14 17.37 -48.69 7.49
CA CYS A 14 17.73 -47.62 6.55
C CYS A 14 16.67 -47.38 5.45
N ALA A 15 15.79 -48.35 5.17
CA ALA A 15 14.68 -48.21 4.23
C ALA A 15 13.38 -47.68 4.88
N VAL A 16 13.34 -47.59 6.22
CA VAL A 16 12.19 -47.05 6.98
C VAL A 16 12.41 -45.58 7.38
N GLU A 17 13.65 -45.07 7.36
CA GLU A 17 13.92 -43.62 7.42
C GLU A 17 13.61 -42.91 6.08
N GLY A 18 12.33 -42.91 5.70
CA GLY A 18 11.79 -42.38 4.46
C GLY A 18 11.96 -40.87 4.28
N ALA A 19 13.12 -40.45 3.79
CA ALA A 19 13.35 -39.13 3.19
C ALA A 19 13.05 -37.89 4.07
N LYS A 20 13.41 -37.91 5.37
CA LYS A 20 13.72 -36.68 6.12
C LYS A 20 15.20 -36.61 6.46
N LEU A 21 15.94 -35.87 5.63
CA LEU A 21 17.39 -35.61 5.76
C LEU A 21 17.79 -34.70 6.95
N THR A 22 16.81 -34.26 7.74
CA THR A 22 16.98 -33.36 8.88
C THR A 22 16.59 -34.06 10.18
N GLY A 23 17.59 -34.36 11.01
CA GLY A 23 17.37 -34.95 12.33
C GLY A 23 16.78 -33.96 13.33
N THR A 24 16.51 -34.44 14.55
CA THR A 24 16.34 -33.57 15.73
C THR A 24 17.57 -33.65 16.61
N ARG A 25 17.99 -32.52 17.17
CA ARG A 25 19.14 -32.38 18.06
C ARG A 25 18.70 -31.89 19.42
N THR A 26 19.36 -32.39 20.47
CA THR A 26 19.30 -31.81 21.81
C THR A 26 20.17 -30.56 21.86
N ALA A 27 19.69 -29.49 22.50
CA ALA A 27 20.48 -28.29 22.76
C ALA A 27 21.47 -28.52 23.91
N ASP A 28 22.73 -28.16 23.70
CA ASP A 28 23.72 -28.01 24.76
C ASP A 28 23.70 -26.59 25.36
N MET A 29 24.48 -26.37 26.42
CA MET A 29 24.51 -25.09 27.14
C MET A 29 25.10 -23.93 26.32
N ASP A 30 26.06 -24.18 25.43
CA ASP A 30 26.63 -23.14 24.55
C ASP A 30 25.59 -22.68 23.53
N PHE A 31 24.89 -23.63 22.90
CA PHE A 31 23.74 -23.34 22.04
C PHE A 31 22.65 -22.56 22.80
N LEU A 32 22.25 -23.00 23.99
CA LEU A 32 21.20 -22.33 24.78
C LEU A 32 21.56 -20.88 25.14
N HIS A 33 22.80 -20.63 25.57
CA HIS A 33 23.26 -19.27 25.88
C HIS A 33 23.35 -18.38 24.64
N LYS A 34 23.85 -18.90 23.50
CA LYS A 34 23.88 -18.18 22.22
C LYS A 34 22.46 -17.86 21.71
N GLN A 35 21.58 -18.85 21.76
CA GLN A 35 20.19 -18.77 21.29
C GLN A 35 19.39 -17.73 22.09
N LYS A 36 19.54 -17.72 23.42
CA LYS A 36 18.95 -16.69 24.29
C LYS A 36 19.48 -15.29 23.93
N LYS A 37 20.80 -15.12 23.85
CA LYS A 37 21.44 -13.82 23.55
C LYS A 37 21.02 -13.24 22.20
N ILE A 38 20.83 -14.07 21.18
CA ILE A 38 20.34 -13.65 19.86
C ILE A 38 18.85 -13.28 19.89
N TYR A 39 18.03 -13.94 20.72
CA TYR A 39 16.62 -13.56 20.93
C TYR A 39 16.49 -12.24 21.71
N ASP A 40 17.28 -12.04 22.77
CA ASP A 40 17.24 -10.83 23.61
C ASP A 40 17.54 -9.55 22.79
N LEU A 41 18.36 -9.66 21.73
CA LEU A 41 18.68 -8.58 20.79
C LEU A 41 17.55 -8.20 19.82
N LEU A 42 16.45 -8.96 19.76
CA LEU A 42 15.33 -8.74 18.84
C LEU A 42 13.99 -8.45 19.55
N LEU A 43 13.94 -8.61 20.87
CA LEU A 43 12.83 -8.10 21.67
C LEU A 43 12.83 -6.57 21.71
N TYR A 44 11.64 -5.99 21.56
CA TYR A 44 11.36 -4.55 21.53
C TYR A 44 12.30 -3.77 20.60
N VAL A 45 12.60 -4.33 19.40
CA VAL A 45 13.77 -3.99 18.57
C VAL A 45 13.99 -2.49 18.32
N ARG A 46 12.91 -1.72 18.27
CA ARG A 46 12.88 -0.27 18.06
C ARG A 46 13.41 0.55 19.24
N GLN A 47 13.21 0.09 20.46
CA GLN A 47 13.73 0.72 21.67
C GLN A 47 15.23 0.44 21.80
N ASN A 48 16.02 1.50 21.92
CA ASN A 48 17.44 1.46 22.24
C ASN A 48 17.74 1.92 23.68
N ASP A 49 16.71 2.24 24.45
CA ASP A 49 16.72 2.87 25.77
C ASP A 49 16.36 1.92 26.93
N LEU A 50 16.30 0.60 26.67
CA LEU A 50 16.04 -0.43 27.68
C LEU A 50 17.29 -0.69 28.53
N ILE A 51 17.56 0.23 29.46
CA ILE A 51 18.78 0.28 30.27
C ILE A 51 19.02 -0.94 31.19
N ASP A 52 18.00 -1.75 31.44
CA ASP A 52 18.07 -2.98 32.24
C ASP A 52 18.38 -4.25 31.40
N ALA A 53 18.59 -4.11 30.09
CA ALA A 53 18.96 -5.23 29.22
C ALA A 53 20.49 -5.44 29.14
N GLU A 54 20.94 -6.70 29.19
CA GLU A 54 22.37 -7.08 29.12
C GLU A 54 23.08 -6.49 27.88
N TRP A 55 22.39 -6.48 26.72
CA TRP A 55 22.93 -5.92 25.48
C TRP A 55 23.07 -4.39 25.52
N TYR A 56 22.32 -3.66 26.35
CA TYR A 56 22.46 -2.21 26.45
C TYR A 56 23.79 -1.84 27.12
N ASP A 57 24.08 -2.45 28.26
CA ASP A 57 25.35 -2.28 28.97
C ASP A 57 26.55 -2.78 28.14
N ILE A 58 26.41 -3.89 27.42
CA ILE A 58 27.48 -4.39 26.54
C ILE A 58 27.69 -3.45 25.35
N GLY A 59 26.62 -3.01 24.69
CA GLY A 59 26.69 -2.17 23.49
C GLY A 59 27.25 -0.77 23.77
N ARG A 60 26.79 -0.10 24.84
CA ARG A 60 27.23 1.27 25.17
C ARG A 60 28.69 1.35 25.61
N ASN A 61 29.22 0.27 26.18
CA ASN A 61 30.61 0.20 26.65
C ASN A 61 31.57 -0.41 25.60
N TYR A 62 31.08 -0.89 24.46
CA TYR A 62 31.91 -1.50 23.43
C TYR A 62 32.53 -0.48 22.47
N ASN A 63 33.83 -0.23 22.63
CA ASN A 63 34.60 0.54 21.65
C ASN A 63 35.11 -0.38 20.52
N MET A 64 34.46 -0.32 19.36
CA MET A 64 34.81 -1.09 18.16
C MET A 64 36.21 -0.74 17.59
N GLU A 65 36.63 0.53 17.68
CA GLU A 65 37.91 1.02 17.17
C GLU A 65 39.08 0.45 17.97
N SER A 66 38.97 0.44 19.30
CA SER A 66 39.94 -0.21 20.20
C SER A 66 39.92 -1.75 20.12
N ASN A 67 39.01 -2.34 19.33
CA ASN A 67 38.85 -3.79 19.19
C ASN A 67 38.99 -4.26 17.73
N MET A 68 39.57 -3.46 16.83
CA MET A 68 39.75 -3.82 15.41
C MET A 68 40.52 -5.14 15.20
N ASP A 69 41.43 -5.50 16.10
CA ASP A 69 42.12 -6.80 16.09
C ASP A 69 41.21 -8.02 16.32
N MET A 70 39.98 -7.84 16.80
CA MET A 70 38.98 -8.90 16.95
C MET A 70 38.20 -9.20 15.66
N TYR A 71 38.53 -8.54 14.55
CA TYR A 71 37.93 -8.76 13.23
C TYR A 71 38.95 -9.39 12.26
N LYS A 72 38.45 -10.18 11.30
CA LYS A 72 39.25 -10.85 10.26
C LYS A 72 39.85 -9.85 9.28
N ASP A 73 39.07 -8.82 8.97
CA ASP A 73 39.41 -7.69 8.11
C ASP A 73 39.26 -6.40 8.95
N LYS A 74 40.32 -5.58 8.98
CA LYS A 74 40.35 -4.32 9.72
C LYS A 74 39.85 -3.13 8.89
N ASP A 75 40.01 -3.18 7.57
CA ASP A 75 39.70 -2.09 6.66
C ASP A 75 38.19 -1.94 6.53
N VAL A 76 37.46 -3.06 6.56
CA VAL A 76 35.99 -3.11 6.73
C VAL A 76 35.53 -2.32 7.96
N VAL A 77 36.19 -2.52 9.11
CA VAL A 77 35.85 -1.82 10.37
C VAL A 77 36.22 -0.34 10.31
N GLN A 78 37.41 -0.02 9.80
CA GLN A 78 37.88 1.36 9.64
C GLN A 78 36.96 2.17 8.72
N LYS A 79 36.56 1.59 7.58
CA LYS A 79 35.61 2.17 6.63
C LYS A 79 34.24 2.40 7.27
N PHE A 80 33.70 1.39 7.94
CA PHE A 80 32.41 1.51 8.64
C PHE A 80 32.43 2.63 9.69
N LEU A 81 33.46 2.66 10.54
CA LEU A 81 33.62 3.68 11.58
C LEU A 81 33.84 5.08 11.00
N TRP A 82 34.52 5.21 9.85
CA TRP A 82 34.63 6.50 9.16
C TRP A 82 33.25 7.00 8.68
N TRP A 83 32.47 6.18 7.98
CA TRP A 83 31.11 6.52 7.53
C TRP A 83 30.20 6.89 8.72
N TYR A 84 30.32 6.16 9.84
CA TYR A 84 29.58 6.45 11.07
C TYR A 84 29.99 7.79 11.70
N LYS A 85 31.28 8.06 11.84
CA LYS A 85 31.81 9.33 12.37
C LYS A 85 31.49 10.54 11.48
N GLN A 86 31.28 10.34 10.17
CA GLN A 86 30.80 11.38 9.25
C GLN A 86 29.26 11.56 9.25
N GLY A 87 28.52 10.78 10.04
CA GLY A 87 27.04 10.86 10.07
C GLY A 87 26.37 10.42 8.77
N MET A 88 27.04 9.61 7.94
CA MET A 88 26.56 9.26 6.59
C MET A 88 25.44 8.22 6.56
N PHE A 89 25.15 7.56 7.69
CA PHE A 89 24.10 6.54 7.79
C PHE A 89 22.69 7.13 7.95
N MET A 90 21.67 6.36 7.55
CA MET A 90 20.26 6.68 7.76
C MET A 90 19.91 6.83 9.25
N SER A 91 18.96 7.72 9.55
CA SER A 91 18.50 8.00 10.91
C SER A 91 17.72 6.81 11.51
N ARG A 92 17.60 6.78 12.84
CA ARG A 92 16.76 5.80 13.55
C ARG A 92 15.25 5.97 13.31
N SER A 93 14.79 7.06 12.70
CA SER A 93 13.37 7.30 12.40
C SER A 93 12.97 7.03 10.94
N ALA A 94 13.96 6.89 10.05
CA ALA A 94 13.78 6.55 8.65
C ALA A 94 13.37 5.08 8.45
N ILE A 95 12.69 4.77 7.34
CA ILE A 95 12.18 3.43 7.05
C ILE A 95 13.18 2.68 6.17
N PHE A 96 13.70 1.55 6.65
CA PHE A 96 14.65 0.74 5.90
C PHE A 96 13.99 -0.11 4.80
N THR A 97 14.64 -0.23 3.65
CA THR A 97 14.37 -1.26 2.64
C THR A 97 15.68 -1.75 2.01
N PRO A 98 15.82 -3.06 1.71
CA PRO A 98 16.95 -3.58 0.95
C PRO A 98 16.85 -3.26 -0.56
N TYR A 99 15.70 -2.81 -1.07
CA TYR A 99 15.48 -2.50 -2.49
C TYR A 99 15.91 -1.07 -2.88
N ASN A 100 16.86 -0.50 -2.14
CA ASN A 100 17.40 0.83 -2.40
C ASN A 100 18.92 0.81 -2.30
N ASP A 101 19.62 1.20 -3.36
CA ASP A 101 21.08 1.00 -3.46
C ASP A 101 21.88 1.68 -2.34
N GLU A 102 21.44 2.86 -1.87
CA GLU A 102 22.12 3.62 -0.82
C GLU A 102 21.91 2.96 0.56
N LEU A 103 20.65 2.73 0.95
CA LEU A 103 20.33 2.02 2.20
C LEU A 103 20.90 0.60 2.23
N LEU A 104 20.91 -0.07 1.07
CA LEU A 104 21.50 -1.38 0.88
C LEU A 104 23.04 -1.34 0.98
N TYR A 105 23.70 -0.27 0.57
CA TYR A 105 25.14 -0.09 0.77
C TYR A 105 25.49 0.05 2.25
N GLU A 106 24.71 0.85 2.98
CA GLU A 106 24.83 1.00 4.44
C GLU A 106 24.62 -0.32 5.18
N MET A 107 23.53 -1.03 4.87
CA MET A 107 23.20 -2.32 5.48
C MET A 107 24.28 -3.38 5.19
N ARG A 108 24.84 -3.38 3.96
CA ARG A 108 25.98 -4.24 3.60
C ARG A 108 27.21 -3.97 4.47
N MET A 109 27.59 -2.70 4.70
CA MET A 109 28.74 -2.40 5.57
C MET A 109 28.51 -2.86 7.01
N LEU A 110 27.29 -2.70 7.54
CA LEU A 110 26.95 -3.18 8.88
C LEU A 110 27.03 -4.72 8.97
N PHE A 111 26.52 -5.42 7.95
CA PHE A 111 26.66 -6.87 7.81
C PHE A 111 28.12 -7.32 7.69
N GLU A 112 28.94 -6.63 6.88
CA GLU A 112 30.35 -6.95 6.68
C GLU A 112 31.15 -6.89 7.99
N VAL A 113 30.89 -5.90 8.85
CA VAL A 113 31.52 -5.81 10.19
C VAL A 113 31.07 -6.99 11.08
N MET A 114 29.76 -7.28 11.15
CA MET A 114 29.22 -8.41 11.92
C MET A 114 29.75 -9.78 11.46
N TYR A 115 29.92 -9.97 10.15
CA TYR A 115 30.43 -11.21 9.57
C TYR A 115 31.95 -11.36 9.77
N ASN A 116 32.69 -10.25 9.77
CA ASN A 116 34.14 -10.26 9.97
C ASN A 116 34.58 -10.41 11.43
N ALA A 117 33.71 -10.22 12.43
CA ALA A 117 34.05 -10.54 13.83
C ALA A 117 34.56 -11.99 13.96
N LYS A 118 35.72 -12.19 14.61
CA LYS A 118 36.42 -13.49 14.66
C LYS A 118 35.65 -14.57 15.40
N ASP A 119 34.87 -14.20 16.41
CA ASP A 119 34.17 -15.10 17.32
C ASP A 119 32.77 -14.55 17.71
N PHE A 120 31.97 -15.39 18.36
CA PHE A 120 30.60 -15.07 18.77
C PHE A 120 30.53 -13.92 19.77
N GLN A 121 31.48 -13.77 20.69
CA GLN A 121 31.45 -12.72 21.71
C GLN A 121 31.73 -11.35 21.07
N THR A 122 32.64 -11.30 20.11
CA THR A 122 32.90 -10.11 19.29
C THR A 122 31.69 -9.77 18.41
N PHE A 123 31.07 -10.77 17.76
CA PHE A 123 29.83 -10.58 17.00
C PHE A 123 28.70 -10.05 17.90
N TYR A 124 28.49 -10.64 19.08
CA TYR A 124 27.46 -10.21 20.04
C TYR A 124 27.69 -8.78 20.56
N LYS A 125 28.94 -8.39 20.82
CA LYS A 125 29.32 -7.00 21.16
C LYS A 125 29.03 -6.03 20.01
N THR A 126 29.38 -6.42 18.78
CA THR A 126 29.08 -5.67 17.54
C THR A 126 27.58 -5.45 17.39
N ALA A 127 26.78 -6.50 17.54
CA ALA A 127 25.33 -6.45 17.42
C ALA A 127 24.67 -5.65 18.55
N SER A 128 25.17 -5.78 19.78
CA SER A 128 24.72 -4.99 20.94
C SER A 128 24.96 -3.49 20.72
N TRP A 129 26.13 -3.11 20.21
CA TRP A 129 26.44 -1.73 19.81
C TRP A 129 25.50 -1.27 18.68
N ALA A 130 25.35 -2.07 17.62
CA ALA A 130 24.54 -1.73 16.46
C ALA A 130 23.04 -1.55 16.79
N ARG A 131 22.50 -2.38 17.70
CA ARG A 131 21.13 -2.28 18.23
C ARG A 131 20.84 -0.92 18.88
N ILE A 132 21.84 -0.31 19.53
CA ILE A 132 21.71 1.00 20.19
C ILE A 132 21.80 2.16 19.20
N TYR A 133 22.80 2.12 18.29
CA TYR A 133 23.21 3.30 17.52
C TYR A 133 22.71 3.34 16.08
N MET A 134 22.43 2.20 15.43
CA MET A 134 21.99 2.14 14.03
C MET A 134 20.46 2.15 13.90
N ASN A 135 19.92 2.35 12.70
CA ASN A 135 18.50 2.16 12.39
C ASN A 135 18.05 0.69 12.67
N ASP A 136 16.87 0.48 13.27
CA ASP A 136 16.42 -0.86 13.71
C ASP A 136 16.10 -1.80 12.55
N GLY A 137 15.52 -1.30 11.46
CA GLY A 137 15.24 -2.08 10.25
C GLY A 137 16.50 -2.50 9.52
N MET A 138 17.49 -1.59 9.43
CA MET A 138 18.82 -1.89 8.90
C MET A 138 19.58 -2.88 9.79
N PHE A 139 19.59 -2.65 11.11
CA PHE A 139 20.19 -3.55 12.10
C PHE A 139 19.62 -4.95 11.98
N THR A 140 18.29 -5.09 12.02
CA THR A 140 17.62 -6.40 11.94
C THR A 140 17.98 -7.11 10.63
N SER A 141 17.97 -6.40 9.51
CA SER A 141 18.26 -6.98 8.20
C SER A 141 19.70 -7.49 8.09
N ALA A 142 20.68 -6.69 8.55
CA ALA A 142 22.09 -7.08 8.60
C ALA A 142 22.32 -8.24 9.59
N PHE A 143 21.71 -8.17 10.78
CA PHE A 143 21.82 -9.17 11.83
C PHE A 143 21.22 -10.52 11.43
N THR A 144 20.06 -10.54 10.76
CA THR A 144 19.45 -11.77 10.24
C THR A 144 20.40 -12.49 9.27
N VAL A 145 20.95 -11.79 8.28
CA VAL A 145 21.87 -12.41 7.31
C VAL A 145 23.21 -12.77 7.97
N ALA A 146 23.69 -12.00 8.95
CA ALA A 146 24.87 -12.35 9.73
C ALA A 146 24.68 -13.66 10.53
N VAL A 147 23.56 -13.83 11.25
CA VAL A 147 23.26 -15.05 12.01
C VAL A 147 23.19 -16.28 11.09
N PHE A 148 22.57 -16.18 9.91
CA PHE A 148 22.49 -17.30 8.97
C PHE A 148 23.81 -17.57 8.20
N SER A 149 24.69 -16.58 8.06
CA SER A 149 25.96 -16.73 7.33
C SER A 149 27.13 -17.21 8.21
N ARG A 150 27.05 -17.03 9.53
CA ARG A 150 28.16 -17.33 10.47
C ARG A 150 28.16 -18.78 10.94
N ASN A 151 29.29 -19.48 10.74
CA ASN A 151 29.49 -20.86 11.21
C ASN A 151 29.28 -21.04 12.73
N ASP A 152 29.62 -20.06 13.57
CA ASP A 152 29.46 -20.12 15.03
C ASP A 152 28.01 -19.86 15.51
N CYS A 153 27.13 -19.49 14.58
CA CYS A 153 25.69 -19.31 14.75
C CYS A 153 24.87 -20.40 14.02
N LYS A 154 25.52 -21.44 13.48
CA LYS A 154 24.83 -22.54 12.77
C LYS A 154 23.78 -23.19 13.68
N ASN A 155 22.61 -23.49 13.11
CA ASN A 155 21.40 -23.97 13.78
C ASN A 155 20.68 -22.96 14.71
N ILE A 156 21.23 -21.77 14.98
CA ILE A 156 20.53 -20.75 15.78
C ILE A 156 19.29 -20.27 15.01
N ARG A 157 18.16 -20.23 15.71
CA ARG A 157 16.87 -19.72 15.22
C ARG A 157 16.74 -18.24 15.54
N LEU A 158 15.90 -17.54 14.78
CA LEU A 158 15.45 -16.18 15.09
C LEU A 158 13.97 -16.20 15.53
N PRO A 159 13.46 -15.15 16.20
CA PRO A 159 12.02 -14.95 16.36
C PRO A 159 11.33 -14.91 15.00
N ALA A 160 10.05 -15.27 14.94
CA ALA A 160 9.30 -15.10 13.70
C ALA A 160 9.19 -13.60 13.36
N ILE A 161 9.36 -13.24 12.08
CA ILE A 161 9.47 -11.84 11.65
C ILE A 161 8.19 -11.01 11.96
N TYR A 162 7.04 -11.66 12.11
CA TYR A 162 5.79 -11.04 12.56
C TYR A 162 5.76 -10.67 14.06
N GLU A 163 6.59 -11.30 14.89
CA GLU A 163 6.78 -10.92 16.30
C GLU A 163 7.81 -9.79 16.43
N ILE A 164 8.77 -9.72 15.50
CA ILE A 164 9.77 -8.63 15.46
C ILE A 164 9.13 -7.33 14.96
N TYR A 165 8.35 -7.37 13.86
CA TYR A 165 7.67 -6.21 13.26
C TYR A 165 6.15 -6.42 13.09
N PRO A 166 5.35 -6.45 14.18
CA PRO A 166 3.89 -6.63 14.09
C PRO A 166 3.19 -5.62 13.17
N ASN A 167 3.69 -4.37 13.12
CA ASN A 167 3.24 -3.29 12.23
C ASN A 167 3.15 -3.66 10.73
N LEU A 168 3.91 -4.66 10.28
CA LEU A 168 3.97 -5.12 8.89
C LEU A 168 3.13 -6.39 8.64
N PHE A 169 2.46 -6.91 9.67
CA PHE A 169 1.66 -8.14 9.61
C PHE A 169 0.22 -8.00 10.11
N PHE A 170 -0.08 -6.91 10.82
CA PHE A 170 -1.37 -6.60 11.43
C PHE A 170 -1.80 -5.15 11.14
N ASP A 171 -3.11 -4.93 11.02
CA ASP A 171 -3.68 -3.63 10.69
C ASP A 171 -3.26 -2.54 11.69
N SER A 172 -3.12 -1.31 11.20
CA SER A 172 -3.02 -0.06 11.99
C SER A 172 -3.94 -0.05 13.22
N ARG A 173 -5.20 -0.47 13.08
CA ARG A 173 -6.18 -0.65 14.17
C ARG A 173 -5.66 -1.54 15.31
N VAL A 174 -5.06 -2.71 15.01
CA VAL A 174 -4.55 -3.65 16.02
C VAL A 174 -3.40 -3.02 16.80
N ILE A 175 -2.53 -2.28 16.11
CA ILE A 175 -1.41 -1.57 16.72
C ILE A 175 -1.91 -0.44 17.63
N GLN A 176 -2.91 0.34 17.19
CA GLN A 176 -3.52 1.41 17.99
C GLN A 176 -4.28 0.86 19.20
N GLU A 177 -4.97 -0.27 19.07
CA GLU A 177 -5.64 -0.96 20.18
C GLU A 177 -4.63 -1.48 21.23
N ALA A 178 -3.47 -2.00 20.79
CA ALA A 178 -2.38 -2.38 21.68
C ALA A 178 -1.74 -1.16 22.39
N GLN A 179 -1.58 -0.04 21.68
CA GLN A 179 -1.09 1.22 22.26
C GLN A 179 -2.07 1.81 23.27
N TYR A 180 -3.38 1.80 22.97
CA TYR A 180 -4.43 2.19 23.91
C TYR A 180 -4.38 1.34 25.19
N LEU A 181 -4.27 0.01 25.06
CA LEU A 181 -4.10 -0.93 26.19
C LEU A 181 -2.79 -0.74 26.99
N LYS A 182 -1.79 -0.03 26.44
CA LYS A 182 -0.61 0.40 27.19
C LYS A 182 -0.86 1.72 27.91
N MET A 183 -1.48 2.71 27.25
CA MET A 183 -1.76 4.02 27.82
C MET A 183 -2.79 3.97 28.96
N SER A 184 -3.83 3.15 28.83
CA SER A 184 -4.91 3.03 29.84
C SER A 184 -4.44 2.44 31.19
N ARG A 185 -3.20 1.96 31.27
CA ARG A 185 -2.58 1.47 32.52
C ARG A 185 -1.94 2.58 33.37
N GLY A 186 -1.70 3.76 32.80
CA GLY A 186 -0.86 4.80 33.42
C GLY A 186 -1.62 6.02 33.97
N SER A 187 -2.93 6.13 33.75
CA SER A 187 -3.71 7.33 34.13
C SER A 187 -4.08 7.32 35.61
N GLY A 188 -3.17 7.87 36.45
CA GLY A 188 -3.36 8.04 37.90
C GLY A 188 -3.00 9.44 38.42
N GLY A 189 -2.76 10.41 37.54
CA GLY A 189 -2.34 11.77 37.89
C GLY A 189 -3.41 12.82 37.56
N ALA A 190 -4.09 13.35 38.59
CA ALA A 190 -5.10 14.39 38.40
C ALA A 190 -4.46 15.75 38.06
N ALA A 191 -4.86 16.36 36.94
CA ALA A 191 -4.40 17.69 36.55
C ALA A 191 -4.96 18.80 37.47
N GLY A 192 -4.16 19.86 37.66
CA GLY A 192 -4.48 20.98 38.55
C GLY A 192 -5.68 21.82 38.09
N MET A 193 -6.39 22.42 39.05
CA MET A 193 -7.64 23.13 38.80
C MET A 193 -7.44 24.65 38.67
N GLY A 194 -7.66 25.20 37.47
CA GLY A 194 -7.85 26.65 37.28
C GLY A 194 -7.45 27.19 35.90
N ASN A 195 -6.35 26.71 35.33
CA ASN A 195 -5.81 27.25 34.08
C ASN A 195 -6.44 26.59 32.84
N VAL A 196 -6.54 27.36 31.75
CA VAL A 196 -6.89 26.84 30.42
C VAL A 196 -5.59 26.59 29.64
N GLU A 197 -5.16 25.34 29.56
CA GLU A 197 -3.92 24.96 28.89
C GLU A 197 -4.11 25.02 27.37
N THR A 198 -3.40 25.95 26.73
CA THR A 198 -3.47 26.14 25.27
C THR A 198 -2.22 25.58 24.60
N TYR A 199 -2.38 24.49 23.86
CA TYR A 199 -1.32 23.88 23.07
C TYR A 199 -1.50 24.23 21.59
N MET A 200 -0.44 24.77 20.99
CA MET A 200 -0.40 25.10 19.57
C MET A 200 0.34 24.01 18.80
N ILE A 201 -0.34 23.38 17.84
CA ILE A 201 0.26 22.40 16.93
C ILE A 201 0.47 23.08 15.59
N SER A 202 1.72 23.34 15.24
CA SER A 202 2.09 23.78 13.89
C SER A 202 1.81 22.65 12.90
N THR A 203 0.91 22.89 11.94
CA THR A 203 0.60 21.93 10.88
C THR A 203 1.16 22.41 9.54
N ASN A 204 1.15 21.53 8.54
CA ASN A 204 1.55 21.87 7.18
C ASN A 204 0.70 21.13 6.16
N TYR A 205 0.67 21.64 4.94
CA TYR A 205 -0.10 21.08 3.83
C TYR A 205 0.47 19.73 3.37
N SER A 206 -0.37 18.87 2.78
CA SER A 206 0.03 17.51 2.40
C SER A 206 1.22 17.51 1.43
N GLY A 207 1.25 18.41 0.45
CA GLY A 207 2.34 18.54 -0.53
C GLY A 207 3.73 18.73 0.07
N ARG A 208 3.87 19.25 1.30
CA ARG A 208 5.18 19.40 1.96
C ARG A 208 5.88 18.06 2.22
N TYR A 209 5.13 16.99 2.44
CA TYR A 209 5.67 15.64 2.67
C TYR A 209 5.93 14.89 1.36
N MET A 210 5.73 15.53 0.21
CA MET A 210 5.70 14.91 -1.11
C MET A 210 6.88 15.35 -1.97
N SER A 211 7.86 14.47 -2.14
CA SER A 211 9.01 14.67 -3.01
C SER A 211 8.64 14.50 -4.49
N SER A 212 7.91 15.47 -5.05
CA SER A 212 7.68 15.58 -6.50
C SER A 212 7.43 17.02 -6.92
N ASN A 213 7.90 17.39 -8.11
CA ASN A 213 7.53 18.65 -8.76
C ASN A 213 6.07 18.57 -9.25
N ASP A 214 5.11 18.51 -8.33
CA ASP A 214 3.72 18.77 -8.65
C ASP A 214 3.50 20.27 -8.76
N ALA A 215 2.81 20.67 -9.81
CA ALA A 215 2.33 22.03 -9.90
C ALA A 215 0.98 22.16 -9.14
N GLU A 216 0.22 21.07 -9.00
CA GLU A 216 -1.07 21.05 -8.28
C GLU A 216 -0.93 21.37 -6.78
N TYR A 217 0.13 20.93 -6.10
CA TYR A 217 0.34 21.24 -4.67
C TYR A 217 0.61 22.74 -4.39
N LYS A 218 0.84 23.57 -5.43
CA LYS A 218 0.77 25.03 -5.27
C LYS A 218 -0.61 25.48 -4.76
N LEU A 219 -1.66 24.70 -4.98
CA LEU A 219 -3.04 25.02 -4.60
C LEU A 219 -3.49 24.43 -3.25
N ASP A 220 -2.62 23.77 -2.47
CA ASP A 220 -3.02 23.18 -1.19
C ASP A 220 -3.60 24.23 -0.22
N TYR A 221 -3.12 25.49 -0.29
CA TYR A 221 -3.68 26.60 0.49
C TYR A 221 -5.17 26.88 0.21
N PHE A 222 -5.66 26.50 -0.97
CA PHE A 222 -7.04 26.63 -1.40
C PHE A 222 -7.79 25.30 -1.24
N MET A 223 -7.22 24.19 -1.73
CA MET A 223 -7.84 22.86 -1.73
C MET A 223 -8.01 22.28 -0.31
N GLU A 224 -7.04 22.51 0.58
CA GLU A 224 -7.13 22.17 2.00
C GLU A 224 -7.70 23.33 2.83
N ASP A 225 -8.32 24.36 2.22
CA ASP A 225 -8.88 25.45 3.02
C ASP A 225 -10.06 25.01 3.87
N ILE A 226 -10.06 25.38 5.15
CA ILE A 226 -11.12 25.02 6.11
C ILE A 226 -12.38 25.84 5.82
N GLY A 227 -12.26 27.08 5.33
CA GLY A 227 -13.41 27.86 4.87
C GLY A 227 -14.06 27.20 3.64
N LEU A 228 -13.26 26.86 2.62
CA LEU A 228 -13.74 26.19 1.41
C LEU A 228 -14.34 24.79 1.67
N ASN A 229 -13.70 23.97 2.52
CA ASN A 229 -14.20 22.63 2.83
C ASN A 229 -15.42 22.67 3.77
N THR A 230 -15.46 23.59 4.73
CA THR A 230 -16.68 23.90 5.50
C THR A 230 -17.81 24.37 4.57
N TYR A 231 -17.48 25.18 3.56
CA TYR A 231 -18.45 25.64 2.57
C TYR A 231 -19.05 24.49 1.77
N TYR A 232 -18.20 23.63 1.23
CA TYR A 232 -18.70 22.45 0.51
C TYR A 232 -19.50 21.51 1.43
N TYR A 233 -19.12 21.36 2.71
CA TYR A 233 -19.89 20.57 3.67
C TYR A 233 -21.31 21.12 3.88
N TYR A 234 -21.48 22.37 4.32
CA TYR A 234 -22.82 22.91 4.63
C TYR A 234 -23.69 23.09 3.39
N MET A 235 -23.11 23.45 2.24
CA MET A 235 -23.83 23.48 0.96
C MET A 235 -24.46 22.12 0.62
N ARG A 236 -23.79 21.01 0.95
CA ARG A 236 -24.32 19.64 0.77
C ARG A 236 -25.32 19.21 1.86
N GLN A 237 -25.35 19.89 3.03
CA GLN A 237 -26.39 19.70 4.06
C GLN A 237 -27.65 20.55 3.83
N MET A 238 -27.59 21.62 3.04
CA MET A 238 -28.77 22.41 2.67
C MET A 238 -29.74 21.64 1.75
N PHE A 239 -29.23 20.75 0.88
CA PHE A 239 -30.05 19.90 0.00
C PHE A 239 -29.69 18.41 0.07
N PRO A 240 -29.79 17.74 1.25
CA PRO A 240 -29.29 16.38 1.44
C PRO A 240 -29.94 15.41 0.45
N PHE A 241 -29.14 14.69 -0.34
CA PHE A 241 -29.62 13.88 -1.48
C PHE A 241 -30.72 12.86 -1.13
N TRP A 242 -30.79 12.41 0.12
CA TRP A 242 -31.76 11.47 0.66
C TRP A 242 -33.08 12.11 1.14
N LEU A 243 -33.14 13.43 1.31
CA LEU A 243 -34.28 14.15 1.86
C LEU A 243 -35.25 14.56 0.73
N SER A 244 -36.55 14.22 0.86
CA SER A 244 -37.54 14.51 -0.18
C SER A 244 -38.06 15.95 -0.12
N SER A 245 -37.88 16.69 -1.21
CA SER A 245 -38.39 18.05 -1.36
C SER A 245 -39.91 18.16 -1.16
N SER A 246 -40.68 17.11 -1.50
CA SER A 246 -42.15 17.10 -1.34
C SER A 246 -42.65 16.93 0.09
N LYS A 247 -41.77 16.60 1.05
CA LYS A 247 -42.13 16.35 2.46
C LYS A 247 -41.73 17.49 3.40
N TYR A 248 -40.80 18.34 2.97
CA TYR A 248 -40.16 19.38 3.79
C TYR A 248 -40.20 20.77 3.13
N ASN A 249 -41.20 21.02 2.27
CA ASN A 249 -41.44 22.28 1.56
C ASN A 249 -40.23 22.89 0.84
N ILE A 250 -39.27 22.07 0.40
CA ILE A 250 -38.13 22.56 -0.38
C ILE A 250 -38.57 22.73 -1.85
N PRO A 251 -38.33 23.89 -2.48
CA PRO A 251 -38.59 24.10 -3.91
C PRO A 251 -37.94 22.98 -4.76
N LYS A 252 -38.75 22.28 -5.54
CA LYS A 252 -38.30 21.13 -6.35
C LYS A 252 -37.50 21.62 -7.56
N GLU A 253 -38.00 22.68 -8.17
CA GLU A 253 -37.48 23.42 -9.30
C GLU A 253 -36.07 23.94 -9.08
N LEU A 254 -35.79 24.57 -7.93
CA LEU A 254 -34.47 25.12 -7.62
C LEU A 254 -33.42 24.03 -7.43
N ARG A 255 -33.78 22.88 -6.85
CA ARG A 255 -32.81 21.93 -6.29
C ARG A 255 -31.78 21.43 -7.30
N GLY A 256 -32.23 21.07 -8.51
CA GLY A 256 -31.33 20.62 -9.58
C GLY A 256 -30.50 21.75 -10.17
N GLN A 257 -31.07 22.95 -10.26
CA GLN A 257 -30.44 24.12 -10.86
C GLN A 257 -29.38 24.73 -9.94
N LEU A 258 -29.68 24.88 -8.65
CA LEU A 258 -28.71 25.24 -7.59
C LEU A 258 -27.58 24.21 -7.49
N TYR A 259 -27.88 22.91 -7.63
CA TYR A 259 -26.83 21.89 -7.65
C TYR A 259 -25.85 22.12 -8.81
N TYR A 260 -26.34 22.30 -10.04
CA TYR A 260 -25.50 22.61 -11.20
C TYR A 260 -24.68 23.89 -10.97
N PHE A 261 -25.35 24.98 -10.60
CA PHE A 261 -24.76 26.29 -10.39
C PHE A 261 -23.61 26.26 -9.38
N LEU A 262 -23.88 25.78 -8.15
CA LEU A 262 -22.91 25.83 -7.06
C LEU A 262 -21.65 25.00 -7.35
N HIS A 263 -21.75 23.95 -8.17
CA HIS A 263 -20.57 23.19 -8.61
C HIS A 263 -19.87 23.84 -9.81
N GLN A 264 -20.59 24.41 -10.79
CA GLN A 264 -19.97 25.18 -11.88
C GLN A 264 -19.20 26.39 -11.35
N GLN A 265 -19.77 27.12 -10.40
CA GLN A 265 -19.16 28.25 -9.72
C GLN A 265 -17.88 27.86 -8.97
N LEU A 266 -17.89 26.74 -8.24
CA LEU A 266 -16.67 26.21 -7.60
C LEU A 266 -15.60 25.80 -8.61
N MET A 267 -15.97 25.16 -9.72
CA MET A 267 -15.02 24.74 -10.77
C MET A 267 -14.39 25.95 -11.48
N ALA A 268 -15.19 26.97 -11.80
CA ALA A 268 -14.70 28.23 -12.33
C ALA A 268 -13.73 28.91 -11.34
N ARG A 269 -14.11 29.00 -10.05
CA ARG A 269 -13.32 29.63 -9.00
C ARG A 269 -11.98 28.92 -8.76
N TYR A 270 -11.95 27.59 -8.88
CA TYR A 270 -10.74 26.78 -8.86
C TYR A 270 -9.84 27.04 -10.09
N SER A 271 -10.41 27.12 -11.31
CA SER A 271 -9.64 27.51 -12.51
C SER A 271 -8.97 28.89 -12.40
N LEU A 272 -9.58 29.86 -11.71
CA LEU A 272 -8.94 31.17 -11.50
C LEU A 272 -7.77 31.12 -10.51
N GLU A 273 -7.75 30.19 -9.53
CA GLU A 273 -6.53 29.93 -8.75
C GLU A 273 -5.45 29.22 -9.57
N ARG A 274 -5.83 28.27 -10.45
CA ARG A 274 -4.89 27.59 -11.35
C ARG A 274 -4.07 28.60 -12.15
N MET A 275 -4.77 29.53 -12.81
CA MET A 275 -4.14 30.64 -13.54
C MET A 275 -3.24 31.51 -12.64
N SER A 276 -3.68 31.82 -11.41
CA SER A 276 -2.91 32.63 -10.46
C SER A 276 -1.62 31.98 -9.97
N ASN A 277 -1.46 30.67 -10.15
CA ASN A 277 -0.30 29.91 -9.72
C ASN A 277 0.49 29.31 -10.89
N ASP A 278 0.29 29.82 -12.11
CA ASP A 278 0.90 29.30 -13.35
C ASP A 278 0.67 27.80 -13.53
N LEU A 279 -0.62 27.43 -13.58
CA LEU A 279 -1.12 26.08 -13.86
C LEU A 279 -2.07 26.11 -15.07
N ASP A 280 -1.97 25.07 -15.89
CA ASP A 280 -2.77 24.91 -17.10
C ASP A 280 -4.27 24.73 -16.83
N GLU A 281 -5.07 24.88 -17.89
CA GLU A 281 -6.50 24.58 -17.92
C GLU A 281 -6.81 23.16 -17.38
N ILE A 282 -8.02 22.95 -16.84
CA ILE A 282 -8.43 21.63 -16.35
C ILE A 282 -8.71 20.74 -17.57
N GLU A 283 -7.96 19.65 -17.70
CA GLU A 283 -8.19 18.65 -18.75
C GLU A 283 -9.62 18.08 -18.67
N GLU A 284 -10.26 17.88 -19.82
CA GLU A 284 -11.60 17.29 -19.88
C GLU A 284 -11.58 15.86 -19.30
N PHE A 285 -12.49 15.61 -18.35
CA PHE A 285 -12.65 14.34 -17.65
C PHE A 285 -13.30 13.28 -18.56
N ASP A 286 -12.53 12.79 -19.53
CA ASP A 286 -12.88 11.60 -20.27
C ASP A 286 -12.74 10.38 -19.35
N TRP A 287 -13.84 9.65 -19.18
CA TRP A 287 -13.90 8.42 -18.40
C TRP A 287 -12.96 7.33 -18.95
N ASN A 288 -12.61 7.43 -20.24
CA ASN A 288 -11.68 6.58 -20.96
C ASN A 288 -10.25 7.18 -21.01
N LYS A 289 -9.92 8.12 -20.12
CA LYS A 289 -8.56 8.62 -19.90
C LYS A 289 -8.12 8.49 -18.44
N PRO A 290 -6.80 8.56 -18.17
CA PRO A 290 -6.29 8.83 -16.83
C PRO A 290 -6.83 10.14 -16.23
N ILE A 291 -7.16 10.15 -14.94
CA ILE A 291 -7.35 11.36 -14.16
C ILE A 291 -5.96 11.91 -13.78
N TYR A 292 -5.52 13.00 -14.44
CA TYR A 292 -4.18 13.60 -14.28
C TYR A 292 -3.75 13.89 -12.82
N PRO A 293 -4.43 14.76 -12.06
CA PRO A 293 -3.94 15.22 -10.74
C PRO A 293 -3.92 14.08 -9.72
N GLY A 294 -3.03 14.14 -8.72
CA GLY A 294 -2.99 13.17 -7.62
C GLY A 294 -4.04 13.44 -6.54
N TYR A 295 -4.07 12.59 -5.51
CA TYR A 295 -4.61 12.92 -4.18
C TYR A 295 -4.04 11.93 -3.15
N TYR A 296 -3.15 12.40 -2.27
CA TYR A 296 -2.46 11.54 -1.31
C TYR A 296 -2.70 12.02 0.12
N SER A 297 -3.86 11.65 0.64
CA SER A 297 -4.28 12.00 2.00
C SER A 297 -3.33 11.44 3.06
N THR A 298 -2.88 12.32 3.96
CA THR A 298 -2.26 11.99 5.25
C THR A 298 -3.29 11.77 6.36
N LEU A 299 -4.58 12.05 6.09
CA LEU A 299 -5.66 11.92 7.06
C LEU A 299 -6.04 10.45 7.33
N MET A 300 -6.56 10.19 8.51
CA MET A 300 -7.07 8.89 8.97
C MET A 300 -8.45 9.03 9.62
N TYR A 301 -9.23 7.95 9.60
CA TYR A 301 -10.47 7.84 10.37
C TYR A 301 -10.16 7.57 11.86
N PRO A 302 -11.06 7.93 12.81
CA PRO A 302 -10.85 7.72 14.25
C PRO A 302 -10.69 6.25 14.71
N ASN A 303 -10.83 5.28 13.81
CA ASN A 303 -10.63 3.85 14.05
C ASN A 303 -9.29 3.31 13.50
N GLY A 304 -8.39 4.20 13.10
CA GLY A 304 -7.04 3.89 12.61
C GLY A 304 -6.92 3.70 11.10
N ILE A 305 -8.03 3.56 10.36
CA ILE A 305 -7.99 3.30 8.92
C ILE A 305 -7.58 4.59 8.17
N PRO A 306 -6.54 4.57 7.30
CA PRO A 306 -6.19 5.72 6.47
C PRO A 306 -7.30 6.12 5.47
N LEU A 307 -7.36 7.38 5.08
CA LEU A 307 -8.23 7.79 3.96
C LEU A 307 -7.68 7.23 2.63
N PRO A 308 -8.56 6.83 1.68
CA PRO A 308 -8.12 6.30 0.38
C PRO A 308 -7.33 7.33 -0.42
N GLN A 309 -6.19 6.91 -0.95
CA GLN A 309 -5.35 7.73 -1.82
C GLN A 309 -5.72 7.53 -3.31
N ARG A 310 -5.09 8.30 -4.19
CA ARG A 310 -5.26 8.23 -5.65
C ARG A 310 -4.03 8.74 -6.37
N ASN A 311 -3.41 7.86 -7.16
CA ASN A 311 -2.22 8.22 -7.92
C ASN A 311 -2.52 9.19 -9.06
N ARG A 312 -1.53 10.02 -9.43
CA ARG A 312 -1.59 10.78 -10.70
C ARG A 312 -1.85 9.82 -11.86
N HIS A 313 -2.58 10.27 -12.85
CA HIS A 313 -2.97 9.47 -14.02
C HIS A 313 -3.70 8.15 -13.65
N SER A 314 -4.57 8.15 -12.63
CA SER A 314 -5.39 6.96 -12.31
C SER A 314 -6.63 6.88 -13.20
N TRP A 315 -6.95 5.74 -13.82
CA TRP A 315 -8.26 5.58 -14.47
C TRP A 315 -9.35 5.39 -13.41
N ILE A 316 -10.60 5.55 -13.86
CA ILE A 316 -11.79 5.23 -13.09
C ILE A 316 -11.99 3.70 -13.13
N PRO A 317 -12.13 3.00 -11.98
CA PRO A 317 -12.24 1.55 -11.96
C PRO A 317 -13.45 0.99 -12.72
N TYR A 318 -13.24 -0.03 -13.56
CA TYR A 318 -14.26 -0.58 -14.46
C TYR A 318 -15.54 -1.05 -13.75
N TYR A 319 -15.45 -1.49 -12.49
CA TYR A 319 -16.64 -1.90 -11.73
C TYR A 319 -17.61 -0.75 -11.43
N LYS A 320 -17.17 0.53 -11.36
CA LYS A 320 -18.08 1.66 -11.06
C LYS A 320 -19.06 1.94 -12.19
N TYR A 321 -18.67 1.70 -13.45
CA TYR A 321 -19.56 1.79 -14.61
C TYR A 321 -20.74 0.81 -14.55
N LYS A 322 -20.56 -0.35 -13.92
CA LYS A 322 -21.61 -1.37 -13.79
C LYS A 322 -22.75 -0.90 -12.88
N TYR A 323 -22.46 -0.07 -11.88
CA TYR A 323 -23.46 0.51 -10.97
C TYR A 323 -24.25 1.66 -11.59
N LEU A 324 -23.70 2.38 -12.57
CA LEU A 324 -24.39 3.46 -13.28
C LEU A 324 -25.55 2.98 -14.19
N LYS A 325 -25.70 1.66 -14.42
CA LYS A 325 -26.83 1.07 -15.16
C LYS A 325 -27.97 0.54 -14.27
N VAL A 326 -27.93 0.77 -12.95
CA VAL A 326 -29.05 0.39 -12.07
C VAL A 326 -30.14 1.46 -12.12
N SER A 327 -31.21 1.19 -12.85
CA SER A 327 -32.41 2.04 -12.87
C SER A 327 -33.06 2.11 -11.47
N VAL A 328 -33.69 3.25 -11.17
CA VAL A 328 -34.31 3.51 -9.86
C VAL A 328 -35.53 2.61 -9.65
N LYS A 329 -35.30 1.41 -9.11
CA LYS A 329 -36.34 0.62 -8.46
C LYS A 329 -36.28 0.88 -6.96
N CYS A 330 -37.40 1.33 -6.39
CA CYS A 330 -37.57 1.51 -4.96
C CYS A 330 -37.24 0.20 -4.23
N ILE A 331 -36.38 0.28 -3.21
CA ILE A 331 -36.04 -0.88 -2.36
C ILE A 331 -37.31 -1.29 -1.60
N PRO A 332 -37.79 -2.55 -1.73
CA PRO A 332 -38.94 -3.03 -0.97
C PRO A 332 -38.66 -3.00 0.54
N GLN A 333 -39.67 -2.71 1.35
CA GLN A 333 -39.54 -2.60 2.82
C GLN A 333 -39.14 -3.91 3.53
N SER A 334 -39.04 -5.03 2.81
CA SER A 334 -38.62 -6.33 3.34
C SER A 334 -37.13 -6.41 3.72
N VAL A 335 -36.27 -5.47 3.28
CA VAL A 335 -34.82 -5.47 3.57
C VAL A 335 -34.50 -4.86 4.96
N GLN A 336 -35.30 -5.16 5.99
CA GLN A 336 -35.09 -4.70 7.38
C GLN A 336 -34.53 -5.78 8.33
N LYS A 337 -34.26 -7.01 7.87
CA LYS A 337 -33.64 -8.08 8.67
C LYS A 337 -32.18 -8.36 8.28
N LEU A 338 -31.30 -7.37 8.47
CA LEU A 338 -29.85 -7.60 8.45
C LEU A 338 -29.05 -6.71 9.42
N THR A 339 -29.65 -6.36 10.56
CA THR A 339 -28.95 -5.83 11.75
C THR A 339 -28.09 -6.91 12.41
N ARG A 340 -27.04 -7.36 11.71
CA ARG A 340 -25.89 -7.98 12.37
C ARG A 340 -25.33 -6.95 13.34
N ARG A 341 -25.56 -7.13 14.64
CA ARG A 341 -24.88 -6.35 15.69
C ARG A 341 -23.38 -6.40 15.39
N LEU A 342 -22.77 -5.25 15.12
CA LEU A 342 -21.32 -5.12 15.31
C LEU A 342 -21.08 -5.36 16.80
N PRO A 343 -20.30 -6.39 17.18
CA PRO A 343 -19.91 -6.53 18.57
C PRO A 343 -19.03 -5.33 18.90
N LEU A 344 -19.32 -4.65 20.01
CA LEU A 344 -18.34 -3.83 20.70
C LEU A 344 -17.32 -4.82 21.29
N TRP A 345 -16.29 -5.13 20.51
CA TRP A 345 -15.21 -6.01 20.92
C TRP A 345 -14.35 -5.29 21.96
N SER A 346 -14.72 -5.43 23.23
CA SER A 346 -13.80 -5.12 24.32
C SER A 346 -12.67 -6.17 24.31
N PRO A 347 -11.38 -5.76 24.43
CA PRO A 347 -10.27 -6.71 24.52
C PRO A 347 -10.43 -7.59 25.76
N VAL A 348 -10.20 -8.89 25.61
CA VAL A 348 -10.38 -9.86 26.70
C VAL A 348 -9.08 -9.96 27.49
N VAL A 349 -9.12 -9.57 28.76
CA VAL A 349 -8.04 -9.82 29.73
C VAL A 349 -8.15 -11.26 30.19
N VAL A 350 -7.06 -12.03 30.06
CA VAL A 350 -7.00 -13.43 30.51
C VAL A 350 -5.87 -13.56 31.53
N SER A 351 -6.23 -13.48 32.82
CA SER A 351 -5.30 -13.70 33.92
C SER A 351 -5.08 -15.20 34.14
N SER A 352 -4.07 -15.76 33.48
CA SER A 352 -3.62 -17.14 33.74
C SER A 352 -2.87 -17.22 35.06
N GLY A 353 -3.43 -17.92 36.05
CA GLY A 353 -2.72 -18.28 37.28
C GLY A 353 -1.57 -19.23 36.98
N GLY A 354 -0.34 -18.71 36.96
CA GLY A 354 0.86 -19.51 36.67
C GLY A 354 1.26 -20.44 37.82
N ALA A 355 1.86 -21.58 37.48
CA ALA A 355 2.47 -22.47 38.48
C ALA A 355 3.67 -21.79 39.16
N ALA A 356 3.98 -22.21 40.39
CA ALA A 356 4.95 -21.55 41.26
C ALA A 356 6.35 -21.43 40.61
N GLY A 357 6.83 -20.19 40.45
CA GLY A 357 8.19 -19.88 39.99
C GLY A 357 8.31 -18.57 39.20
N MET A 358 7.26 -18.15 38.50
CA MET A 358 7.21 -16.85 37.80
C MET A 358 6.10 -15.96 38.39
N GLY A 359 6.37 -14.66 38.49
CA GLY A 359 5.35 -13.67 38.88
C GLY A 359 4.25 -13.53 37.82
N ASN A 360 3.09 -12.99 38.21
CA ASN A 360 1.89 -12.87 37.39
C ASN A 360 2.19 -12.35 35.97
N VAL A 361 2.08 -13.24 34.97
CA VAL A 361 2.22 -12.89 33.54
C VAL A 361 0.87 -12.39 33.04
N GLU A 362 0.85 -11.17 32.51
CA GLU A 362 -0.37 -10.53 32.03
C GLU A 362 -0.63 -10.83 30.55
N THR A 363 -1.75 -11.52 30.24
CA THR A 363 -2.13 -11.86 28.87
C THR A 363 -3.36 -11.07 28.40
N TYR A 364 -3.20 -10.40 27.25
CA TYR A 364 -4.20 -9.55 26.60
C TYR A 364 -4.40 -10.02 25.16
N MET A 365 -5.67 -10.13 24.73
CA MET A 365 -6.03 -10.70 23.44
C MET A 365 -6.81 -9.70 22.59
N ILE A 366 -6.24 -9.31 21.44
CA ILE A 366 -6.83 -8.41 20.45
C ILE A 366 -7.34 -9.25 19.27
N SER A 367 -8.63 -9.17 18.97
CA SER A 367 -9.22 -9.85 17.82
C SER A 367 -8.94 -9.09 16.52
N THR A 368 -8.59 -9.78 15.43
CA THR A 368 -8.47 -9.15 14.10
C THR A 368 -9.09 -9.95 12.96
N ASN A 369 -9.19 -9.29 11.81
CA ASN A 369 -9.71 -9.78 10.55
C ASN A 369 -8.79 -9.33 9.42
N TYR A 370 -8.88 -10.02 8.28
CA TYR A 370 -8.21 -9.63 7.04
C TYR A 370 -8.78 -8.33 6.43
N SER A 371 -7.97 -7.57 5.69
CA SER A 371 -8.26 -6.18 5.30
C SER A 371 -9.52 -6.02 4.44
N GLY A 372 -9.83 -7.00 3.58
CA GLY A 372 -11.03 -7.07 2.75
C GLY A 372 -12.36 -7.05 3.52
N ARG A 373 -12.36 -7.27 4.83
CA ARG A 373 -13.54 -7.06 5.69
C ARG A 373 -13.91 -5.58 5.85
N TYR A 374 -12.94 -4.67 5.65
CA TYR A 374 -13.10 -3.22 5.78
C TYR A 374 -13.18 -2.50 4.42
N MET A 375 -12.72 -3.15 3.35
CA MET A 375 -12.74 -2.62 1.97
C MET A 375 -14.05 -2.96 1.26
N SER A 376 -14.39 -2.22 0.18
CA SER A 376 -15.65 -2.46 -0.53
C SER A 376 -15.64 -3.80 -1.28
N SER A 377 -16.74 -4.56 -1.20
CA SER A 377 -16.92 -5.92 -1.73
C SER A 377 -16.96 -6.05 -3.27
N ASN A 378 -16.32 -5.12 -3.98
CA ASN A 378 -16.34 -4.99 -5.44
C ASN A 378 -15.00 -5.32 -6.10
N ASP A 379 -13.91 -5.42 -5.32
CA ASP A 379 -12.70 -6.09 -5.80
C ASP A 379 -12.72 -7.56 -5.41
N ALA A 380 -12.31 -8.41 -6.35
CA ALA A 380 -12.41 -9.85 -6.23
C ALA A 380 -11.15 -10.45 -5.61
N GLU A 381 -10.01 -9.75 -5.73
CA GLU A 381 -8.73 -10.13 -5.11
C GLU A 381 -8.83 -10.24 -3.58
N TYR A 382 -9.66 -9.40 -2.93
CA TYR A 382 -9.91 -9.45 -1.48
C TYR A 382 -10.51 -10.78 -0.98
N LYS A 383 -11.01 -11.66 -1.85
CA LYS A 383 -11.36 -13.03 -1.45
C LYS A 383 -10.14 -13.83 -0.95
N LEU A 384 -8.93 -13.46 -1.40
CA LEU A 384 -7.68 -14.18 -1.16
C LEU A 384 -6.90 -13.67 0.06
N ASP A 385 -7.36 -12.62 0.76
CA ASP A 385 -6.60 -12.02 1.86
C ASP A 385 -6.24 -13.03 2.96
N TYR A 386 -7.06 -14.07 3.16
CA TYR A 386 -6.75 -15.13 4.13
C TYR A 386 -5.46 -15.90 3.82
N PHE A 387 -5.02 -15.88 2.56
CA PHE A 387 -3.78 -16.44 2.05
C PHE A 387 -2.73 -15.34 1.85
N MET A 388 -3.07 -14.25 1.17
CA MET A 388 -2.13 -13.15 0.84
C MET A 388 -1.61 -12.41 2.09
N GLU A 389 -2.41 -12.28 3.14
CA GLU A 389 -2.02 -11.67 4.43
C GLU A 389 -1.60 -12.70 5.49
N ASP A 390 -1.46 -13.97 5.12
CA ASP A 390 -1.08 -15.01 6.06
C ASP A 390 0.33 -14.77 6.63
N ILE A 391 0.49 -14.94 7.94
CA ILE A 391 1.76 -14.75 8.64
C ILE A 391 2.81 -15.80 8.27
N GLY A 392 2.40 -17.06 8.11
CA GLY A 392 3.27 -18.15 7.69
C GLY A 392 3.74 -17.97 6.25
N LEU A 393 2.83 -17.61 5.34
CA LEU A 393 3.17 -17.32 3.94
C LEU A 393 4.12 -16.12 3.84
N ASN A 394 3.80 -14.98 4.45
CA ASN A 394 4.66 -13.78 4.37
C ASN A 394 6.01 -13.96 5.11
N THR A 395 6.05 -14.78 6.17
CA THR A 395 7.30 -15.22 6.81
C THR A 395 8.12 -16.13 5.89
N TYR A 396 7.44 -17.00 5.13
CA TYR A 396 8.08 -17.85 4.14
C TYR A 396 8.82 -17.04 3.07
N TYR A 397 8.18 -16.01 2.53
CA TYR A 397 8.85 -15.16 1.55
C TYR A 397 9.99 -14.32 2.14
N TYR A 398 9.83 -13.82 3.37
CA TYR A 398 10.91 -13.14 4.09
C TYR A 398 12.15 -14.04 4.22
N TYR A 399 12.00 -15.25 4.77
CA TYR A 399 13.14 -16.15 4.97
C TYR A 399 13.69 -16.72 3.66
N MET A 400 12.84 -16.97 2.65
CA MET A 400 13.29 -17.36 1.31
C MET A 400 14.24 -16.32 0.69
N ARG A 401 13.91 -15.03 0.74
CA ARG A 401 14.80 -13.97 0.21
C ARG A 401 16.03 -13.72 1.12
N GLN A 402 15.97 -14.03 2.41
CA GLN A 402 17.13 -13.96 3.31
C GLN A 402 18.08 -15.18 3.20
N MET A 403 17.62 -16.31 2.64
CA MET A 403 18.46 -17.48 2.37
C MET A 403 19.41 -17.28 1.18
N PHE A 404 18.98 -16.53 0.16
CA PHE A 404 19.80 -16.13 -1.00
C PHE A 404 19.69 -14.61 -1.25
N PRO A 405 20.20 -13.74 -0.35
CA PRO A 405 20.01 -12.29 -0.46
C PRO A 405 20.54 -11.77 -1.80
N PHE A 406 19.67 -11.16 -2.63
CA PHE A 406 19.99 -10.84 -4.03
C PHE A 406 21.27 -10.01 -4.20
N TRP A 407 21.62 -9.19 -3.21
CA TRP A 407 22.78 -8.32 -3.15
C TRP A 407 24.11 -8.99 -2.73
N LEU A 408 24.05 -10.24 -2.27
CA LEU A 408 25.18 -11.03 -1.78
C LEU A 408 25.64 -11.98 -2.90
N SER A 409 26.95 -12.11 -3.18
CA SER A 409 27.46 -13.09 -4.15
C SER A 409 27.78 -14.43 -3.48
N SER A 410 27.34 -15.53 -4.09
CA SER A 410 27.64 -16.90 -3.64
C SER A 410 29.14 -17.24 -3.67
N SER A 411 29.97 -16.44 -4.35
CA SER A 411 31.42 -16.63 -4.41
C SER A 411 32.18 -16.27 -3.12
N LYS A 412 31.57 -15.50 -2.21
CA LYS A 412 32.20 -14.96 -0.99
C LYS A 412 31.69 -15.58 0.32
N TYR A 413 30.63 -16.37 0.26
CA TYR A 413 29.88 -16.91 1.41
C TYR A 413 29.51 -18.38 1.12
N ASN A 414 29.16 -19.17 2.13
CA ASN A 414 28.93 -20.61 1.99
C ASN A 414 27.57 -20.93 1.33
N ILE A 415 27.40 -20.56 0.06
CA ILE A 415 26.14 -20.63 -0.70
C ILE A 415 26.38 -21.42 -2.01
N PRO A 416 25.60 -22.48 -2.31
CA PRO A 416 25.78 -23.26 -3.54
C PRO A 416 25.48 -22.48 -4.83
N LYS A 417 26.55 -22.15 -5.57
CA LYS A 417 26.48 -21.31 -6.77
C LYS A 417 25.67 -21.93 -7.93
N GLU A 418 25.59 -23.26 -8.05
CA GLU A 418 24.93 -23.94 -9.18
C GLU A 418 23.39 -23.97 -9.07
N LEU A 419 22.88 -23.66 -7.88
CA LEU A 419 21.48 -23.88 -7.49
C LEU A 419 20.64 -22.60 -7.50
N ARG A 420 21.27 -21.45 -7.25
CA ARG A 420 20.62 -20.18 -6.92
C ARG A 420 19.50 -19.76 -7.89
N GLY A 421 19.83 -19.59 -9.16
CA GLY A 421 18.89 -19.11 -10.17
C GLY A 421 17.82 -20.14 -10.53
N GLN A 422 18.15 -21.44 -10.45
CA GLN A 422 17.19 -22.52 -10.66
C GLN A 422 16.17 -22.59 -9.52
N LEU A 423 16.64 -22.43 -8.28
CA LEU A 423 15.81 -22.40 -7.09
C LEU A 423 14.95 -21.12 -7.04
N TYR A 424 15.50 -19.97 -7.47
CA TYR A 424 14.73 -18.74 -7.66
C TYR A 424 13.56 -18.96 -8.64
N TYR A 425 13.79 -19.61 -9.78
CA TYR A 425 12.70 -20.00 -10.70
C TYR A 425 11.69 -20.93 -10.00
N PHE A 426 12.16 -22.05 -9.44
CA PHE A 426 11.30 -23.10 -8.89
C PHE A 426 10.40 -22.59 -7.76
N LEU A 427 10.96 -21.91 -6.76
CA LEU A 427 10.19 -21.44 -5.61
C LEU A 427 9.14 -20.39 -6.00
N HIS A 428 9.45 -19.51 -6.96
CA HIS A 428 8.46 -18.56 -7.48
C HIS A 428 7.42 -19.25 -8.39
N GLN A 429 7.78 -20.23 -9.22
CA GLN A 429 6.81 -20.99 -10.03
C GLN A 429 5.84 -21.77 -9.14
N GLN A 430 6.35 -22.50 -8.15
CA GLN A 430 5.57 -23.23 -7.15
C GLN A 430 4.60 -22.30 -6.40
N LEU A 431 5.06 -21.11 -6.01
CA LEU A 431 4.23 -20.12 -5.31
C LEU A 431 3.16 -19.50 -6.23
N MET A 432 3.48 -19.24 -7.50
CA MET A 432 2.54 -18.77 -8.51
C MET A 432 1.46 -19.81 -8.84
N ALA A 433 1.84 -21.09 -8.93
CA ALA A 433 0.89 -22.20 -9.07
C ALA A 433 0.00 -22.32 -7.82
N ARG A 434 0.59 -22.33 -6.61
CA ARG A 434 -0.12 -22.43 -5.34
C ARG A 434 -1.11 -21.29 -5.11
N TYR A 435 -0.76 -20.07 -5.53
CA TYR A 435 -1.67 -18.91 -5.55
C TYR A 435 -2.79 -19.08 -6.58
N SER A 436 -2.47 -19.56 -7.79
CA SER A 436 -3.47 -19.81 -8.84
C SER A 436 -4.52 -20.85 -8.43
N LEU A 437 -4.16 -21.86 -7.63
CA LEU A 437 -5.12 -22.79 -7.04
C LEU A 437 -6.07 -22.09 -6.04
N GLU A 438 -5.62 -21.12 -5.23
CA GLU A 438 -6.54 -20.31 -4.39
C GLU A 438 -7.44 -19.41 -5.23
N ARG A 439 -6.95 -18.85 -6.35
CA ARG A 439 -7.79 -18.07 -7.29
C ARG A 439 -8.98 -18.90 -7.74
N MET A 440 -8.71 -20.14 -8.16
CA MET A 440 -9.73 -21.11 -8.55
C MET A 440 -10.65 -21.48 -7.38
N SER A 441 -10.11 -21.69 -6.17
CA SER A 441 -10.91 -21.96 -4.96
C SER A 441 -11.91 -20.88 -4.60
N ASN A 442 -11.63 -19.63 -5.00
CA ASN A 442 -12.46 -18.47 -4.69
C ASN A 442 -13.23 -17.96 -5.91
N ASP A 443 -13.29 -18.71 -7.02
CA ASP A 443 -13.95 -18.32 -8.27
C ASP A 443 -13.41 -16.96 -8.80
N LEU A 444 -12.12 -16.96 -9.15
CA LEU A 444 -11.38 -15.83 -9.73
C LEU A 444 -10.68 -16.25 -11.04
N ASP A 445 -10.65 -15.33 -12.00
CA ASP A 445 -10.02 -15.51 -13.30
C ASP A 445 -8.49 -15.65 -13.24
N GLU A 446 -7.88 -16.12 -14.33
CA GLU A 446 -6.42 -16.16 -14.55
C GLU A 446 -5.78 -14.74 -14.39
N ILE A 447 -4.48 -14.68 -14.12
CA ILE A 447 -3.77 -13.43 -13.80
C ILE A 447 -3.58 -12.59 -15.08
N GLU A 448 -4.14 -11.37 -15.13
CA GLU A 448 -3.97 -10.48 -16.28
C GLU A 448 -2.49 -10.06 -16.46
N GLU A 449 -1.96 -10.25 -17.67
CA GLU A 449 -0.68 -9.65 -18.09
C GLU A 449 -0.80 -8.13 -18.14
N PHE A 450 0.26 -7.41 -17.72
CA PHE A 450 0.34 -5.96 -17.82
C PHE A 450 1.35 -5.49 -18.86
N ASP A 451 1.24 -4.22 -19.22
CA ASP A 451 2.12 -3.46 -20.10
C ASP A 451 2.50 -2.19 -19.34
N TRP A 452 3.79 -1.85 -19.31
CA TRP A 452 4.31 -0.64 -18.66
C TRP A 452 3.67 0.66 -19.20
N ASN A 453 3.10 0.59 -20.41
CA ASN A 453 2.44 1.70 -21.11
C ASN A 453 0.91 1.54 -21.10
N LYS A 454 0.34 0.92 -20.06
CA LYS A 454 -1.10 0.77 -19.81
C LYS A 454 -1.42 0.90 -18.31
N PRO A 455 -2.69 1.11 -17.93
CA PRO A 455 -3.12 0.97 -16.54
C PRO A 455 -2.81 -0.41 -15.95
N ILE A 456 -2.25 -0.43 -14.74
CA ILE A 456 -2.07 -1.63 -13.92
C ILE A 456 -3.43 -2.04 -13.35
N TYR A 457 -3.93 -3.24 -13.69
CA TYR A 457 -5.30 -3.64 -13.39
C TYR A 457 -5.62 -3.68 -11.89
N PRO A 458 -5.02 -4.53 -11.04
CA PRO A 458 -5.44 -4.66 -9.64
C PRO A 458 -4.85 -3.56 -8.75
N GLY A 459 -5.70 -3.03 -7.88
CA GLY A 459 -5.28 -2.12 -6.82
C GLY A 459 -4.68 -2.87 -5.62
N TYR A 460 -4.06 -2.10 -4.74
CA TYR A 460 -3.65 -2.52 -3.40
C TYR A 460 -3.81 -1.35 -2.44
N TYR A 461 -4.73 -1.49 -1.48
CA TYR A 461 -4.99 -0.50 -0.43
C TYR A 461 -4.58 -1.12 0.91
N SER A 462 -3.38 -0.78 1.39
CA SER A 462 -2.86 -1.36 2.64
C SER A 462 -3.54 -0.77 3.87
N THR A 463 -3.93 -1.64 4.82
CA THR A 463 -4.31 -1.27 6.19
C THR A 463 -3.09 -1.18 7.13
N LEU A 464 -1.90 -1.58 6.65
CA LEU A 464 -0.65 -1.54 7.38
C LEU A 464 -0.10 -0.11 7.49
N MET A 465 0.65 0.13 8.56
CA MET A 465 1.24 1.42 8.89
C MET A 465 2.64 1.21 9.45
N TYR A 466 3.62 1.93 8.93
CA TYR A 466 5.00 1.81 9.37
C TYR A 466 5.14 2.15 10.87
N PRO A 467 6.18 1.59 11.52
CA PRO A 467 6.56 1.90 12.90
C PRO A 467 6.47 3.38 13.34
N ASN A 468 6.72 4.33 12.45
CA ASN A 468 6.72 5.78 12.70
C ASN A 468 5.37 6.49 12.41
N GLY A 469 4.29 5.75 12.11
CA GLY A 469 2.95 6.29 11.83
C GLY A 469 2.66 6.58 10.35
N ILE A 470 3.64 6.43 9.45
CA ILE A 470 3.44 6.64 8.02
C ILE A 470 2.67 5.45 7.40
N PRO A 471 1.55 5.64 6.68
CA PRO A 471 0.84 4.56 5.99
C PRO A 471 1.66 4.00 4.83
N LEU A 472 1.49 2.72 4.49
CA LEU A 472 2.13 2.14 3.30
C LEU A 472 1.54 2.76 2.01
N PRO A 473 2.36 3.04 0.98
CA PRO A 473 1.92 3.50 -0.33
C PRO A 473 0.81 2.63 -0.93
N GLN A 474 -0.20 3.27 -1.53
CA GLN A 474 -1.39 2.62 -2.10
C GLN A 474 -1.41 2.71 -3.63
N ARG A 475 -1.86 1.64 -4.29
CA ARG A 475 -2.07 1.62 -5.74
C ARG A 475 -3.56 1.47 -6.05
N ASN A 476 -4.12 2.39 -6.84
CA ASN A 476 -5.53 2.30 -7.22
C ASN A 476 -5.71 1.31 -8.37
N ARG A 477 -6.85 0.62 -8.37
CA ARG A 477 -7.24 -0.29 -9.46
C ARG A 477 -7.32 0.49 -10.77
N HIS A 478 -6.70 -0.04 -11.84
CA HIS A 478 -6.52 0.61 -13.14
C HIS A 478 -5.71 1.92 -13.12
N SER A 479 -4.76 2.13 -12.20
CA SER A 479 -3.86 3.31 -12.31
C SER A 479 -2.74 3.11 -13.33
N TRP A 480 -2.44 4.12 -14.16
CA TRP A 480 -1.15 4.15 -14.86
C TRP A 480 -0.02 4.23 -13.84
N ILE A 481 1.17 3.83 -14.27
CA ILE A 481 2.42 4.07 -13.53
C ILE A 481 2.59 5.59 -13.31
N PRO A 482 3.06 6.05 -12.13
CA PRO A 482 3.20 7.47 -11.85
C PRO A 482 4.25 8.11 -12.75
N TYR A 483 3.98 9.33 -13.22
CA TYR A 483 4.84 10.06 -14.15
C TYR A 483 6.31 10.22 -13.67
N TYR A 484 6.55 10.33 -12.36
CA TYR A 484 7.92 10.41 -11.80
C TYR A 484 8.71 9.12 -12.05
N LYS A 485 8.06 7.96 -12.19
CA LYS A 485 8.70 6.69 -12.59
C LYS A 485 8.97 6.57 -14.10
N TYR A 486 8.51 7.49 -14.95
CA TYR A 486 8.68 7.39 -16.42
C TYR A 486 10.14 7.35 -16.89
N LYS A 487 11.08 7.93 -16.13
CA LYS A 487 12.53 7.75 -16.36
C LYS A 487 12.95 6.28 -16.32
N TYR A 488 12.47 5.53 -15.33
CA TYR A 488 12.76 4.11 -15.17
C TYR A 488 12.08 3.23 -16.22
N LEU A 489 11.01 3.70 -16.88
CA LEU A 489 10.38 2.97 -17.97
C LEU A 489 11.32 2.77 -19.17
N LYS A 490 12.21 3.73 -19.47
CA LYS A 490 13.23 3.55 -20.51
C LYS A 490 14.27 2.49 -20.12
N GLU A 491 14.61 2.45 -18.84
CA GLU A 491 15.60 1.53 -18.28
C GLU A 491 15.04 0.10 -18.23
N ILE A 492 13.87 -0.12 -17.64
CA ILE A 492 13.28 -1.45 -17.50
C ILE A 492 12.98 -2.08 -18.86
N ASN A 493 12.42 -1.35 -19.83
CA ASN A 493 12.24 -1.86 -21.19
C ASN A 493 13.58 -2.28 -21.83
N ALA A 494 14.69 -1.57 -21.56
CA ALA A 494 16.01 -1.95 -22.03
C ALA A 494 16.58 -3.20 -21.31
N LEU A 495 16.27 -3.41 -20.02
CA LEU A 495 16.62 -4.65 -19.31
C LEU A 495 15.81 -5.84 -19.85
N GLU A 496 14.51 -5.67 -20.06
CA GLU A 496 13.63 -6.70 -20.65
C GLU A 496 14.07 -7.10 -22.05
N MET A 497 14.44 -6.12 -22.89
CA MET A 497 15.03 -6.39 -24.22
C MET A 497 16.30 -7.22 -24.08
N ARG A 498 17.26 -6.85 -23.22
CA ARG A 498 18.51 -7.62 -23.03
C ARG A 498 18.29 -9.03 -22.50
N ILE A 499 17.29 -9.23 -21.65
CA ILE A 499 16.88 -10.55 -21.14
C ILE A 499 16.28 -11.39 -22.27
N MET A 500 15.36 -10.82 -23.07
CA MET A 500 14.76 -11.50 -24.22
C MET A 500 15.79 -11.79 -25.32
N ASP A 501 16.67 -10.85 -25.66
CA ASP A 501 17.76 -11.00 -26.62
C ASP A 501 18.71 -12.15 -26.22
N ALA A 502 19.07 -12.24 -24.94
CA ALA A 502 19.92 -13.31 -24.43
C ALA A 502 19.24 -14.69 -24.54
N ILE A 503 17.93 -14.75 -24.26
CA ILE A 503 17.11 -15.95 -24.41
C ILE A 503 16.98 -16.36 -25.89
N ASP A 504 16.61 -15.42 -26.77
CA ASP A 504 16.36 -15.68 -28.18
C ASP A 504 17.63 -15.99 -28.98
N SER A 505 18.76 -15.37 -28.62
CA SER A 505 20.05 -15.61 -29.28
C SER A 505 20.86 -16.76 -28.68
N GLY A 506 20.41 -17.33 -27.56
CA GLY A 506 21.03 -18.48 -26.89
C GLY A 506 22.34 -18.20 -26.17
N TYR A 507 22.68 -16.93 -25.90
CA TYR A 507 23.84 -16.60 -25.08
C TYR A 507 23.67 -15.30 -24.28
N MET A 508 24.30 -15.25 -23.11
CA MET A 508 24.54 -14.03 -22.34
C MET A 508 25.93 -13.45 -22.64
N ILE A 509 26.16 -12.21 -22.23
CA ILE A 509 27.40 -11.45 -22.48
C ILE A 509 28.03 -11.07 -21.13
N ASP A 510 29.22 -11.61 -20.83
CA ASP A 510 29.94 -11.30 -19.58
C ASP A 510 30.54 -9.89 -19.57
N GLU A 511 31.12 -9.49 -18.43
CA GLU A 511 31.77 -8.17 -18.27
C GLU A 511 32.92 -7.93 -19.28
N ARG A 512 33.52 -9.00 -19.82
CA ARG A 512 34.61 -8.96 -20.82
C ARG A 512 34.09 -9.04 -22.26
N ARG A 513 32.76 -8.99 -22.45
CA ARG A 513 32.03 -9.17 -23.71
C ARG A 513 32.16 -10.57 -24.34
N LYS A 514 32.57 -11.58 -23.57
CA LYS A 514 32.54 -12.98 -24.01
C LYS A 514 31.09 -13.48 -24.01
N LYS A 515 30.72 -14.26 -25.04
CA LYS A 515 29.45 -14.97 -25.10
C LYS A 515 29.48 -16.21 -24.18
N ILE A 516 28.40 -16.44 -23.45
CA ILE A 516 28.19 -17.62 -22.59
C ILE A 516 26.87 -18.28 -23.01
N ASP A 517 26.96 -19.51 -23.52
CA ASP A 517 25.82 -20.32 -23.95
C ASP A 517 24.90 -20.66 -22.77
N ILE A 518 23.60 -20.37 -22.92
CA ILE A 518 22.58 -20.61 -21.89
C ILE A 518 21.82 -21.93 -22.04
N TYR A 519 21.98 -22.65 -23.16
CA TYR A 519 21.39 -23.98 -23.37
C TYR A 519 22.31 -25.11 -22.87
N THR A 520 23.17 -24.77 -21.91
CA THR A 520 24.03 -25.64 -21.12
C THR A 520 23.36 -26.05 -19.79
N PRO A 521 23.82 -27.11 -19.10
CA PRO A 521 23.26 -27.50 -17.79
C PRO A 521 23.33 -26.38 -16.73
N GLU A 522 24.39 -25.57 -16.77
CA GLU A 522 24.58 -24.41 -15.89
C GLU A 522 23.83 -23.16 -16.38
N GLY A 523 23.50 -23.09 -17.67
CA GLY A 523 22.96 -21.91 -18.34
C GLY A 523 21.63 -21.42 -17.75
N PHE A 524 20.74 -22.34 -17.36
CA PHE A 524 19.47 -21.99 -16.71
C PHE A 524 19.66 -21.34 -15.33
N ASN A 525 20.67 -21.78 -14.56
CA ASN A 525 21.05 -21.15 -13.30
C ASN A 525 21.57 -19.73 -13.52
N MET A 526 22.45 -19.55 -14.52
CA MET A 526 23.00 -18.24 -14.85
C MET A 526 21.93 -17.27 -15.38
N LEU A 527 20.98 -17.75 -16.18
CA LEU A 527 19.83 -16.99 -16.64
C LEU A 527 18.94 -16.56 -15.46
N GLY A 528 18.70 -17.45 -14.49
CA GLY A 528 17.98 -17.10 -13.26
C GLY A 528 18.66 -15.99 -12.45
N ASN A 529 20.00 -16.02 -12.35
CA ASN A 529 20.78 -14.96 -11.71
C ASN A 529 20.69 -13.63 -12.46
N VAL A 530 20.65 -13.66 -13.78
CA VAL A 530 20.46 -12.48 -14.65
C VAL A 530 19.05 -11.90 -14.54
N ILE A 531 18.01 -12.74 -14.41
CA ILE A 531 16.61 -12.31 -14.28
C ILE A 531 16.29 -11.75 -12.88
N GLU A 532 16.83 -12.33 -11.81
CA GLU A 532 16.80 -11.69 -10.48
C GLU A 532 17.66 -10.41 -10.46
N GLY A 533 18.75 -10.39 -11.24
CA GLY A 533 19.77 -9.34 -11.22
C GLY A 533 20.68 -9.43 -10.01
N ASN A 534 20.94 -10.64 -9.52
CA ASN A 534 21.61 -10.86 -8.25
C ASN A 534 23.15 -10.75 -8.34
N GLY A 535 23.83 -10.84 -7.19
CA GLY A 535 25.28 -10.74 -7.06
C GLY A 535 26.10 -11.83 -7.78
N ASP A 536 25.45 -12.82 -8.40
CA ASP A 536 26.07 -13.84 -9.26
C ASP A 536 25.63 -13.72 -10.74
N SER A 537 25.03 -12.58 -11.12
CA SER A 537 24.77 -12.18 -12.50
C SER A 537 26.09 -11.96 -13.25
N CYS A 538 26.24 -12.56 -14.44
CA CYS A 538 27.50 -12.58 -15.20
C CYS A 538 27.93 -11.21 -15.77
N ASN A 539 27.03 -10.22 -15.75
CA ASN A 539 27.30 -8.83 -16.11
C ASN A 539 26.23 -7.92 -15.49
N SER A 540 26.33 -7.68 -14.19
CA SER A 540 25.37 -6.88 -13.41
C SER A 540 25.12 -5.49 -14.01
N ARG A 541 26.16 -4.84 -14.57
CA ARG A 541 26.04 -3.53 -15.23
C ARG A 541 25.25 -3.57 -16.55
N PHE A 542 25.24 -4.69 -17.26
CA PHE A 542 24.50 -4.84 -18.51
C PHE A 542 23.06 -5.35 -18.31
N TYR A 543 22.87 -6.32 -17.41
CA TYR A 543 21.55 -6.92 -17.16
C TYR A 543 20.73 -6.23 -16.05
N GLY A 544 21.38 -5.43 -15.20
CA GLY A 544 20.72 -4.63 -14.16
C GLY A 544 20.07 -5.47 -13.04
N MET A 545 19.20 -4.81 -12.26
CA MET A 545 18.41 -5.44 -11.19
C MET A 545 16.92 -5.43 -11.54
N TYR A 546 16.51 -6.26 -12.50
CA TYR A 546 15.15 -6.24 -13.04
C TYR A 546 14.05 -6.46 -11.96
N ASP A 547 14.19 -7.46 -11.08
CA ASP A 547 13.23 -7.72 -9.98
C ASP A 547 13.07 -6.48 -9.08
N ALA A 548 14.18 -5.86 -8.66
CA ALA A 548 14.17 -4.67 -7.81
C ALA A 548 13.58 -3.43 -8.50
N LEU A 549 13.97 -3.16 -9.75
CA LEU A 549 13.48 -2.01 -10.52
C LEU A 549 11.97 -2.13 -10.80
N ALA A 550 11.50 -3.34 -11.14
CA ALA A 550 10.09 -3.61 -11.35
C ALA A 550 9.24 -3.38 -10.09
N ARG A 551 9.78 -3.70 -8.90
CA ARG A 551 9.13 -3.45 -7.60
C ARG A 551 9.03 -1.98 -7.24
N ASP A 552 10.06 -1.18 -7.53
CA ASP A 552 10.00 0.28 -7.33
C ASP A 552 8.98 0.95 -8.25
N ILE A 553 8.85 0.46 -9.49
CA ILE A 553 7.85 0.98 -10.45
C ILE A 553 6.42 0.55 -10.09
N LEU A 554 6.19 -0.75 -9.79
CA LEU A 554 4.86 -1.30 -9.46
C LEU A 554 4.40 -1.01 -8.03
N GLY A 555 5.34 -0.63 -7.15
CA GLY A 555 5.10 -0.26 -5.77
C GLY A 555 4.49 1.12 -5.58
N PHE A 556 4.61 2.01 -6.58
CA PHE A 556 4.05 3.37 -6.61
C PHE A 556 4.51 4.27 -5.44
N ASN A 557 5.56 3.87 -4.72
CA ASN A 557 6.27 4.70 -3.77
C ASN A 557 6.88 5.93 -4.47
N PHE A 558 6.94 7.05 -3.77
CA PHE A 558 7.53 8.26 -4.31
C PHE A 558 9.03 8.12 -4.53
N ASP A 559 9.53 8.89 -5.50
CA ASP A 559 10.94 9.24 -5.53
C ASP A 559 11.25 10.20 -4.37
N TYR A 560 12.44 10.13 -3.82
CA TYR A 560 12.88 10.93 -2.67
C TYR A 560 14.20 11.64 -3.01
N GLN A 561 14.43 12.83 -2.44
CA GLN A 561 15.72 13.55 -2.57
C GLN A 561 16.70 13.25 -1.43
N ASN A 562 16.20 12.83 -0.26
CA ASN A 562 16.97 12.49 0.93
C ASN A 562 16.54 11.10 1.41
N LYS A 563 17.46 10.14 1.53
CA LYS A 563 17.20 8.75 1.93
C LYS A 563 16.38 8.59 3.21
N ASN A 564 16.48 9.54 4.13
CA ASN A 564 15.73 9.52 5.39
C ASN A 564 14.20 9.70 5.18
N ASN A 565 13.82 10.26 4.03
CA ASN A 565 12.43 10.48 3.63
C ASN A 565 11.92 9.37 2.68
N MET A 566 12.66 8.28 2.49
CA MET A 566 12.18 7.16 1.68
C MET A 566 11.04 6.44 2.40
N ILE A 567 9.91 6.28 1.71
CA ILE A 567 8.75 5.50 2.16
C ILE A 567 8.60 4.32 1.19
N PRO A 568 9.10 3.11 1.55
CA PRO A 568 8.97 1.96 0.68
C PRO A 568 7.51 1.52 0.50
N SER A 569 7.25 0.84 -0.61
CA SER A 569 5.97 0.17 -0.89
C SER A 569 5.90 -1.23 -0.28
N ALA A 570 4.73 -1.87 -0.30
CA ALA A 570 4.59 -3.27 0.12
C ALA A 570 5.49 -4.22 -0.69
N LEU A 571 5.73 -3.92 -1.97
CA LEU A 571 6.66 -4.66 -2.85
C LEU A 571 8.14 -4.44 -2.50
N GLN A 572 8.48 -3.40 -1.73
CA GLN A 572 9.83 -3.08 -1.28
C GLN A 572 10.10 -3.54 0.17
N CYS A 573 9.21 -4.32 0.79
CA CYS A 573 9.50 -5.05 2.02
C CYS A 573 9.18 -6.54 1.82
N TYR A 574 10.12 -7.45 2.11
CA TYR A 574 9.92 -8.89 1.85
C TYR A 574 8.71 -9.45 2.63
N CYS A 575 8.51 -8.98 3.87
CA CYS A 575 7.43 -9.37 4.79
C CYS A 575 6.02 -8.90 4.37
N THR A 576 5.90 -8.01 3.38
CA THR A 576 4.61 -7.52 2.87
C THR A 576 4.41 -7.77 1.38
N SER A 577 5.44 -8.24 0.67
CA SER A 577 5.46 -8.32 -0.79
C SER A 577 4.24 -9.07 -1.37
N MET A 578 3.83 -10.17 -0.75
CA MET A 578 2.76 -11.03 -1.26
C MET A 578 1.35 -10.59 -0.84
N ARG A 579 1.23 -9.49 -0.08
CA ARG A 579 -0.07 -8.86 0.21
C ARG A 579 -0.60 -8.08 -0.99
N ASP A 580 0.28 -7.67 -1.90
CA ASP A 580 -0.05 -6.86 -3.07
C ASP A 580 -0.28 -7.73 -4.32
N PRO A 581 -1.47 -7.73 -4.96
CA PRO A 581 -1.72 -8.43 -6.22
C PRO A 581 -0.69 -8.18 -7.33
N ALA A 582 -0.04 -7.00 -7.38
CA ALA A 582 1.00 -6.71 -8.38
C ALA A 582 2.29 -7.51 -8.18
N PHE A 583 2.53 -8.09 -7.00
CA PHE A 583 3.55 -9.12 -6.82
C PHE A 583 3.31 -10.29 -7.77
N TYR A 584 2.09 -10.82 -7.78
CA TYR A 584 1.73 -11.97 -8.61
C TYR A 584 1.71 -11.59 -10.10
N MET A 585 1.36 -10.35 -10.45
CA MET A 585 1.52 -9.85 -11.82
C MET A 585 3.00 -9.78 -12.26
N LEU A 586 3.87 -9.25 -11.40
CA LEU A 586 5.30 -9.18 -11.65
C LEU A 586 5.90 -10.57 -11.83
N TYR A 587 5.58 -11.50 -10.93
CA TYR A 587 6.05 -12.87 -11.05
C TYR A 587 5.42 -13.63 -12.22
N ASN A 588 4.19 -13.31 -12.65
CA ASN A 588 3.65 -13.81 -13.92
C ASN A 588 4.49 -13.33 -15.12
N ARG A 589 4.91 -12.05 -15.14
CA ARG A 589 5.80 -11.51 -16.18
C ARG A 589 7.21 -12.11 -16.13
N ILE A 590 7.78 -12.30 -14.94
CA ILE A 590 9.08 -12.97 -14.72
C ILE A 590 9.03 -14.43 -15.18
N MET A 591 7.98 -15.17 -14.80
CA MET A 591 7.73 -16.52 -15.30
C MET A 591 7.60 -16.52 -16.83
N GLY A 592 7.09 -15.44 -17.44
CA GLY A 592 7.11 -15.21 -18.88
C GLY A 592 8.50 -15.30 -19.54
N TYR A 593 9.57 -14.85 -18.89
CA TYR A 593 10.95 -14.97 -19.42
C TYR A 593 11.48 -16.40 -19.30
N PHE A 594 11.33 -17.04 -18.14
CA PHE A 594 11.69 -18.45 -17.98
C PHE A 594 10.90 -19.34 -18.95
N LEU A 595 9.63 -19.04 -19.15
CA LEU A 595 8.75 -19.68 -20.13
C LEU A 595 9.16 -19.41 -21.58
N ARG A 596 9.69 -18.22 -21.90
CA ARG A 596 10.26 -17.94 -23.23
C ARG A 596 11.46 -18.86 -23.50
N TYR A 597 12.36 -18.98 -22.52
CA TYR A 597 13.47 -19.93 -22.57
C TYR A 597 12.97 -21.38 -22.69
N LYS A 598 11.98 -21.79 -21.88
CA LYS A 598 11.38 -23.13 -21.97
C LYS A 598 10.70 -23.42 -23.31
N LYS A 599 10.03 -22.44 -23.91
CA LYS A 599 9.42 -22.57 -25.25
C LYS A 599 10.45 -22.87 -26.34
N LEU A 600 11.69 -22.39 -26.18
CA LEU A 600 12.81 -22.63 -27.11
C LEU A 600 13.56 -23.95 -26.85
N GLN A 601 13.42 -24.55 -25.66
CA GLN A 601 13.86 -25.92 -25.45
C GLN A 601 12.98 -26.89 -26.28
N PRO A 602 13.52 -28.04 -26.75
CA PRO A 602 12.72 -29.11 -27.32
C PRO A 602 11.52 -29.49 -26.42
N GLN A 603 10.47 -30.03 -27.02
CA GLN A 603 9.43 -30.71 -26.24
C GLN A 603 9.94 -32.09 -25.84
N TYR A 604 9.64 -32.54 -24.62
CA TYR A 604 10.06 -33.86 -24.16
C TYR A 604 9.52 -34.95 -25.09
N THR A 605 10.42 -35.84 -25.52
CA THR A 605 10.09 -37.04 -26.28
C THR A 605 9.44 -38.09 -25.38
N GLU A 606 8.71 -39.03 -25.97
CA GLU A 606 8.13 -40.17 -25.22
C GLU A 606 9.21 -40.95 -24.47
N SER A 607 10.38 -41.14 -25.08
CA SER A 607 11.56 -41.79 -24.50
C SER A 607 12.20 -41.07 -23.31
N GLU A 608 11.98 -39.75 -23.14
CA GLU A 608 12.47 -39.00 -21.97
C GLU A 608 11.49 -39.03 -20.78
N LEU A 609 10.21 -39.38 -21.04
CA LEU A 609 9.14 -39.42 -20.05
C LEU A 609 8.75 -40.85 -19.63
N GLN A 610 8.95 -41.83 -20.49
CA GLN A 610 8.61 -43.22 -20.26
C GLN A 610 9.64 -43.90 -19.34
N LEU A 611 9.15 -44.69 -18.38
CA LEU A 611 9.96 -45.60 -17.56
C LEU A 611 9.60 -47.06 -17.91
N PRO A 612 10.35 -47.73 -18.79
CA PRO A 612 10.05 -49.10 -19.21
C PRO A 612 10.09 -50.10 -18.05
N GLY A 613 9.10 -51.00 -18.02
CA GLY A 613 8.98 -52.05 -17.01
C GLY A 613 8.48 -51.60 -15.64
N VAL A 614 7.90 -50.40 -15.52
CA VAL A 614 7.27 -49.93 -14.28
C VAL A 614 5.87 -49.39 -14.58
N LYS A 615 4.90 -49.70 -13.71
CA LYS A 615 3.49 -49.32 -13.91
C LYS A 615 2.79 -49.04 -12.57
N PHE A 616 2.15 -47.88 -12.46
CA PHE A 616 1.14 -47.63 -11.43
C PHE A 616 -0.09 -48.51 -11.69
N GLU A 617 -0.42 -49.38 -10.74
CA GLU A 617 -1.60 -50.27 -10.79
C GLU A 617 -2.82 -49.59 -10.16
N SER A 618 -2.62 -48.88 -9.05
CA SER A 618 -3.63 -48.00 -8.46
C SER A 618 -2.98 -46.88 -7.65
N VAL A 619 -3.70 -45.77 -7.52
CA VAL A 619 -3.37 -44.67 -6.60
C VAL A 619 -4.63 -44.27 -5.85
N ASN A 620 -4.60 -44.45 -4.53
CA ASN A 620 -5.66 -44.08 -3.60
C ASN A 620 -5.15 -42.95 -2.71
N ILE A 621 -6.04 -42.05 -2.31
CA ILE A 621 -5.70 -40.87 -1.48
C ILE A 621 -6.81 -40.76 -0.44
N ASP A 622 -6.44 -40.49 0.82
CA ASP A 622 -7.44 -40.24 1.86
C ASP A 622 -8.19 -38.92 1.62
N LYS A 623 -9.32 -38.71 2.30
CA LYS A 623 -10.16 -37.52 2.07
C LYS A 623 -9.43 -36.23 2.44
N LEU A 624 -9.22 -35.39 1.43
CA LEU A 624 -8.62 -34.07 1.57
C LEU A 624 -9.63 -33.08 2.19
N TYR A 625 -9.33 -32.58 3.39
CA TYR A 625 -10.15 -31.59 4.09
C TYR A 625 -9.34 -30.34 4.46
N THR A 626 -9.95 -29.17 4.28
CA THR A 626 -9.46 -27.88 4.79
C THR A 626 -10.50 -27.21 5.68
N TYR A 627 -10.07 -26.57 6.75
CA TYR A 627 -10.91 -25.83 7.69
C TYR A 627 -10.24 -24.50 8.07
N PHE A 628 -10.93 -23.69 8.87
CA PHE A 628 -10.34 -22.51 9.50
C PHE A 628 -10.25 -22.71 11.01
N ASP A 629 -9.12 -22.32 11.61
CA ASP A 629 -8.85 -22.44 13.04
C ASP A 629 -8.23 -21.15 13.62
N SER A 630 -8.18 -21.02 14.94
CA SER A 630 -7.69 -19.82 15.63
C SER A 630 -6.16 -19.78 15.72
N CYS A 631 -5.54 -18.86 14.98
CA CYS A 631 -4.14 -18.47 15.18
C CYS A 631 -4.02 -17.35 16.21
N ASP A 632 -3.22 -17.57 17.25
CA ASP A 632 -2.71 -16.53 18.15
C ASP A 632 -1.27 -16.16 17.77
N THR A 633 -0.94 -14.87 17.82
CA THR A 633 0.40 -14.36 17.47
C THR A 633 0.87 -13.36 18.50
N LEU A 634 2.10 -13.50 19.00
CA LEU A 634 2.68 -12.53 19.94
C LEU A 634 3.02 -11.23 19.21
N ILE A 635 2.57 -10.09 19.75
CA ILE A 635 2.74 -8.76 19.13
C ILE A 635 3.39 -7.75 20.09
N ASN A 636 4.14 -8.20 21.10
CA ASN A 636 4.76 -7.33 22.12
C ASN A 636 5.56 -6.15 21.51
N ASN A 637 6.31 -6.36 20.42
CA ASN A 637 7.10 -5.31 19.75
C ASN A 637 6.24 -4.21 19.07
N ALA A 638 4.90 -4.32 19.05
CA ALA A 638 4.01 -3.26 18.57
C ALA A 638 3.96 -2.03 19.49
N ILE A 639 4.36 -2.18 20.76
CA ILE A 639 4.34 -1.12 21.78
C ILE A 639 5.74 -0.88 22.37
N THR A 640 5.86 0.21 23.12
CA THR A 640 7.01 0.48 23.99
C THR A 640 6.74 0.06 25.44
N VAL A 641 7.81 -0.28 26.15
CA VAL A 641 7.80 -0.67 27.57
C VAL A 641 8.79 0.17 28.37
N GLU A 642 8.56 0.31 29.67
CA GLU A 642 9.38 1.15 30.57
C GLU A 642 10.76 0.54 30.87
N ASN A 643 10.86 -0.79 30.78
CA ASN A 643 12.07 -1.58 31.04
C ASN A 643 11.86 -3.01 30.52
N MET A 644 12.94 -3.70 30.19
CA MET A 644 12.97 -5.06 29.66
C MET A 644 12.25 -6.04 30.61
N LYS A 645 12.45 -5.91 31.93
CA LYS A 645 11.76 -6.72 32.94
C LYS A 645 10.22 -6.63 32.82
N SER A 646 9.67 -5.42 32.69
CA SER A 646 8.22 -5.22 32.49
C SER A 646 7.75 -5.83 31.17
N GLY A 647 8.51 -5.65 30.08
CA GLY A 647 8.21 -6.24 28.77
C GLY A 647 8.20 -7.77 28.79
N MET A 648 9.09 -8.40 29.56
CA MET A 648 9.12 -9.86 29.73
C MET A 648 7.94 -10.41 30.55
N SER A 649 7.24 -9.59 31.33
CA SER A 649 6.04 -9.97 32.11
C SER A 649 4.72 -9.82 31.32
N LEU A 650 4.76 -9.19 30.14
CA LEU A 650 3.60 -8.92 29.30
C LEU A 650 3.43 -9.96 28.17
N ARG A 651 2.19 -10.26 27.79
CA ARG A 651 1.82 -11.02 26.58
C ARG A 651 0.66 -10.32 25.86
N LEU A 652 0.98 -9.52 24.85
CA LEU A 652 -0.01 -9.02 23.90
C LEU A 652 -0.12 -10.00 22.73
N LYS A 653 -1.31 -10.58 22.51
CA LYS A 653 -1.55 -11.52 21.40
C LYS A 653 -2.66 -11.03 20.47
N ALA A 654 -2.41 -11.12 19.16
CA ALA A 654 -3.41 -10.92 18.14
C ALA A 654 -4.02 -12.27 17.73
N ARG A 655 -5.36 -12.39 17.76
CA ARG A 655 -6.10 -13.59 17.34
C ARG A 655 -6.76 -13.39 15.99
N ARG A 656 -6.54 -14.32 15.05
CA ARG A 656 -7.20 -14.40 13.72
C ARG A 656 -7.69 -15.81 13.43
N THR A 657 -8.54 -15.98 12.43
CA THR A 657 -8.78 -17.30 11.79
C THR A 657 -7.76 -17.55 10.68
N CYS A 658 -7.05 -18.68 10.70
CA CYS A 658 -6.12 -19.15 9.68
C CYS A 658 -6.71 -20.32 8.88
N LEU A 659 -6.32 -20.48 7.61
CA LEU A 659 -6.53 -21.74 6.87
C LEU A 659 -5.70 -22.87 7.51
N ASN A 660 -6.29 -24.06 7.61
CA ASN A 660 -5.63 -25.30 8.04
C ASN A 660 -6.20 -26.53 7.30
N TYR A 661 -5.54 -27.68 7.45
CA TYR A 661 -5.85 -28.93 6.76
C TYR A 661 -5.92 -30.14 7.71
N GLN A 662 -6.55 -31.23 7.25
CA GLN A 662 -6.48 -32.52 7.91
C GLN A 662 -5.38 -33.38 7.25
N PRO A 663 -4.45 -33.98 8.02
CA PRO A 663 -3.44 -34.89 7.47
C PRO A 663 -4.05 -36.08 6.73
N PHE A 664 -3.38 -36.53 5.67
CA PHE A 664 -3.85 -37.56 4.75
C PHE A 664 -2.68 -38.40 4.20
N SER A 665 -2.93 -39.63 3.77
CA SER A 665 -1.95 -40.46 3.07
C SER A 665 -2.19 -40.54 1.56
N TYR A 666 -1.09 -40.68 0.81
CA TYR A 666 -1.07 -41.27 -0.53
C TYR A 666 -0.80 -42.78 -0.41
N LYS A 667 -1.56 -43.61 -1.12
CA LYS A 667 -1.49 -45.09 -1.07
C LYS A 667 -1.41 -45.64 -2.50
N MET A 668 -0.22 -46.06 -2.92
CA MET A 668 0.12 -46.37 -4.30
C MET A 668 0.52 -47.84 -4.45
N ALA A 669 -0.02 -48.53 -5.45
CA ALA A 669 0.44 -49.84 -5.88
C ALA A 669 1.22 -49.68 -7.20
N ILE A 670 2.48 -50.11 -7.22
CA ILE A 670 3.39 -49.96 -8.37
C ILE A 670 4.04 -51.30 -8.70
N ASN A 671 3.73 -51.88 -9.86
CA ASN A 671 4.46 -53.04 -10.37
C ASN A 671 5.78 -52.61 -11.02
N SER A 672 6.85 -53.35 -10.73
CA SER A 672 8.14 -53.23 -11.42
C SER A 672 8.58 -54.61 -11.94
N ASP A 673 9.20 -54.65 -13.12
CA ASP A 673 9.74 -55.88 -13.71
C ASP A 673 11.16 -56.22 -13.18
N LYS A 674 11.78 -55.30 -12.43
CA LYS A 674 13.15 -55.40 -11.90
C LYS A 674 13.33 -54.67 -10.57
N ASP A 675 14.40 -54.98 -9.84
CA ASP A 675 14.89 -54.12 -8.75
C ASP A 675 15.41 -52.78 -9.33
N MET A 676 14.95 -51.66 -8.79
CA MET A 676 15.48 -50.32 -9.11
C MET A 676 15.09 -49.26 -8.07
N GLN A 677 15.83 -48.15 -8.04
CA GLN A 677 15.38 -46.92 -7.38
C GLN A 677 14.75 -45.95 -8.37
N GLY A 678 13.79 -45.17 -7.89
CA GLY A 678 13.15 -44.08 -8.65
C GLY A 678 12.86 -42.87 -7.77
N MET A 679 12.69 -41.72 -8.41
CA MET A 679 12.27 -40.48 -7.74
C MET A 679 10.79 -40.25 -8.03
N LEU A 680 9.95 -40.44 -7.01
CA LEU A 680 8.51 -40.25 -7.11
C LEU A 680 8.18 -38.79 -6.81
N ARG A 681 7.48 -38.14 -7.74
CA ARG A 681 6.99 -36.76 -7.66
C ARG A 681 5.46 -36.76 -7.64
N ILE A 682 4.88 -36.00 -6.72
CA ILE A 682 3.44 -35.80 -6.61
C ILE A 682 3.14 -34.34 -6.91
N TYR A 683 2.31 -34.06 -7.91
CA TYR A 683 1.87 -32.71 -8.26
C TYR A 683 0.36 -32.54 -8.03
N LEU A 684 -0.07 -31.36 -7.60
CA LEU A 684 -1.47 -30.93 -7.52
C LEU A 684 -1.71 -29.77 -8.48
N GLY A 685 -2.68 -29.91 -9.38
CA GLY A 685 -3.10 -28.86 -10.32
C GLY A 685 -4.62 -28.74 -10.44
N PRO A 686 -5.11 -27.84 -11.29
CA PRO A 686 -6.54 -27.67 -11.53
C PRO A 686 -7.24 -28.95 -12.04
N ALA A 687 -8.57 -28.94 -12.09
CA ALA A 687 -9.36 -29.88 -12.89
C ALA A 687 -10.54 -29.16 -13.57
N PHE A 688 -10.84 -29.49 -14.82
CA PHE A 688 -11.93 -28.89 -15.60
C PHE A 688 -12.74 -29.98 -16.32
N ASP A 689 -14.05 -30.03 -16.07
CA ASP A 689 -14.94 -31.12 -16.51
C ASP A 689 -15.08 -31.29 -18.03
N ASN A 690 -14.72 -30.26 -18.82
CA ASN A 690 -14.93 -30.23 -20.26
C ASN A 690 -13.79 -30.86 -21.10
N VAL A 691 -12.69 -31.29 -20.47
CA VAL A 691 -11.49 -31.75 -21.21
C VAL A 691 -11.39 -33.27 -21.20
N LYS A 692 -11.68 -33.90 -22.34
CA LYS A 692 -11.71 -35.37 -22.50
C LYS A 692 -10.35 -36.04 -22.75
N GLN A 693 -9.25 -35.27 -22.83
CA GLN A 693 -7.90 -35.79 -23.07
C GLN A 693 -6.88 -35.03 -22.22
N ASP A 694 -6.17 -35.75 -21.35
CA ASP A 694 -5.22 -35.16 -20.41
C ASP A 694 -3.99 -34.52 -21.08
N MET A 695 -3.64 -34.89 -22.31
CA MET A 695 -2.56 -34.23 -23.05
C MET A 695 -2.93 -32.79 -23.46
N VAL A 696 -4.15 -32.56 -23.98
CA VAL A 696 -4.65 -31.21 -24.29
C VAL A 696 -4.89 -30.40 -23.00
N TYR A 697 -5.22 -31.09 -21.90
CA TYR A 697 -5.28 -30.49 -20.58
C TYR A 697 -3.93 -29.92 -20.14
N LEU A 698 -2.89 -30.75 -20.12
CA LEU A 698 -1.55 -30.35 -19.70
C LEU A 698 -0.98 -29.28 -20.63
N GLN A 699 -1.15 -29.40 -21.95
CA GLN A 699 -0.76 -28.36 -22.92
C GLN A 699 -1.28 -26.96 -22.58
N LYS A 700 -2.44 -26.81 -21.92
CA LYS A 700 -2.95 -25.49 -21.48
C LYS A 700 -2.59 -25.13 -20.04
N TYR A 701 -2.49 -26.11 -19.12
CA TYR A 701 -2.52 -25.85 -17.67
C TYR A 701 -1.31 -26.35 -16.86
N TYR A 702 -0.30 -26.91 -17.52
CA TYR A 702 0.95 -27.39 -16.93
C TYR A 702 1.56 -26.45 -15.84
N ASN A 703 1.49 -25.12 -15.99
CA ASN A 703 2.12 -24.12 -15.11
C ASN A 703 1.43 -23.97 -13.76
N TYR A 704 0.19 -24.44 -13.68
CA TYR A 704 -0.65 -24.33 -12.48
C TYR A 704 -0.53 -25.56 -11.57
N PHE A 705 0.39 -26.48 -11.86
CA PHE A 705 0.71 -27.61 -10.99
C PHE A 705 1.76 -27.23 -9.94
N VAL A 706 1.54 -27.68 -8.70
CA VAL A 706 2.40 -27.52 -7.52
C VAL A 706 2.98 -28.88 -7.16
N GLU A 707 4.30 -29.01 -7.08
CA GLU A 707 4.99 -30.17 -6.48
C GLU A 707 4.63 -30.23 -4.98
N MET A 708 3.92 -31.28 -4.57
CA MET A 708 3.35 -31.49 -3.23
C MET A 708 4.29 -32.31 -2.32
N ASP A 709 4.95 -33.32 -2.88
CA ASP A 709 6.03 -34.07 -2.26
C ASP A 709 6.93 -34.69 -3.34
N ARG A 710 8.19 -34.95 -2.98
CA ARG A 710 9.17 -35.66 -3.81
C ARG A 710 10.06 -36.52 -2.93
N PHE A 711 10.11 -37.82 -3.17
CA PHE A 711 10.89 -38.76 -2.38
C PHE A 711 11.41 -39.95 -3.20
N VAL A 712 12.49 -40.56 -2.70
CA VAL A 712 13.08 -41.77 -3.30
C VAL A 712 12.23 -42.99 -2.94
N VAL A 713 11.94 -43.82 -3.94
CA VAL A 713 11.29 -45.13 -3.78
C VAL A 713 12.24 -46.23 -4.24
N THR A 714 12.32 -47.32 -3.47
CA THR A 714 13.00 -48.56 -3.89
C THR A 714 11.93 -49.55 -4.31
N LEU A 715 11.93 -49.93 -5.59
CA LEU A 715 11.01 -50.92 -6.16
C LEU A 715 11.71 -52.26 -6.33
N ARG A 716 10.99 -53.34 -6.04
CA ARG A 716 11.38 -54.73 -6.26
C ARG A 716 10.53 -55.36 -7.37
N PRO A 717 10.96 -56.49 -7.98
CA PRO A 717 10.14 -57.23 -8.95
C PRO A 717 8.76 -57.60 -8.39
N GLY A 718 7.71 -57.37 -9.18
CA GLY A 718 6.32 -57.53 -8.79
C GLY A 718 5.69 -56.24 -8.23
N SER A 719 4.56 -56.39 -7.52
CA SER A 719 3.77 -55.26 -6.98
C SER A 719 4.34 -54.73 -5.67
N ASN A 720 4.59 -53.42 -5.62
CA ASN A 720 5.11 -52.68 -4.48
C ASN A 720 4.00 -51.76 -3.94
N ASN A 721 3.67 -51.93 -2.66
CA ASN A 721 2.70 -51.06 -1.98
C ASN A 721 3.44 -49.97 -1.20
N ILE A 722 3.15 -48.71 -1.51
CA ILE A 722 3.80 -47.52 -0.94
C ILE A 722 2.73 -46.65 -0.27
N GLU A 723 2.86 -46.43 1.03
CA GLU A 723 2.12 -45.39 1.76
C GLU A 723 3.07 -44.23 2.10
N ARG A 724 2.55 -43.00 2.01
CA ARG A 724 3.29 -41.76 2.32
C ARG A 724 2.32 -40.74 2.93
N HIS A 725 2.64 -40.21 4.11
CA HIS A 725 1.80 -39.22 4.81
C HIS A 725 2.13 -37.79 4.37
N SER A 726 1.12 -36.92 4.33
CA SER A 726 1.27 -35.50 3.97
C SER A 726 2.28 -34.75 4.85
N SER A 727 2.37 -35.10 6.14
CA SER A 727 3.30 -34.53 7.12
C SER A 727 4.76 -34.96 6.93
N GLU A 728 5.04 -35.89 6.01
CA GLU A 728 6.40 -36.26 5.61
C GLU A 728 6.97 -35.39 4.48
N SER A 729 6.13 -34.56 3.82
CA SER A 729 6.55 -33.77 2.66
C SER A 729 7.76 -32.88 2.94
N ILE A 730 8.73 -32.91 2.03
CA ILE A 730 9.96 -32.12 2.13
C ILE A 730 9.74 -30.62 1.85
N PHE A 731 8.57 -30.21 1.36
CA PHE A 731 8.26 -28.81 1.03
C PHE A 731 7.59 -28.04 2.18
N THR A 732 7.07 -28.74 3.19
CA THR A 732 6.26 -28.16 4.27
C THR A 732 6.80 -28.46 5.66
N MET A 733 6.54 -27.56 6.60
CA MET A 733 6.92 -27.69 8.02
C MET A 733 5.79 -27.19 8.94
N PRO A 734 5.74 -27.65 10.20
CA PRO A 734 4.91 -27.03 11.23
C PRO A 734 5.21 -25.53 11.42
N ASP A 735 4.22 -24.78 11.91
CA ASP A 735 4.38 -23.36 12.23
C ASP A 735 5.50 -23.11 13.25
N MET A 736 6.10 -21.91 13.18
CA MET A 736 7.15 -21.49 14.11
C MET A 736 6.61 -21.41 15.54
N MET A 737 7.36 -21.99 16.50
CA MET A 737 7.08 -21.84 17.93
C MET A 737 7.14 -20.35 18.31
N PRO A 738 6.05 -19.76 18.84
CA PRO A 738 6.04 -18.38 19.33
C PRO A 738 7.13 -18.13 20.38
N SER A 739 7.68 -16.91 20.39
CA SER A 739 8.86 -16.61 21.20
C SER A 739 8.64 -16.78 22.70
N ASP A 740 7.42 -16.57 23.21
CA ASP A 740 7.12 -16.76 24.63
C ASP A 740 7.27 -18.23 25.07
N MET A 741 6.67 -19.15 24.31
CA MET A 741 6.84 -20.60 24.57
C MET A 741 8.28 -21.06 24.38
N LEU A 742 9.02 -20.51 23.40
CA LEU A 742 10.42 -20.85 23.22
C LEU A 742 11.30 -20.32 24.37
N TYR A 743 11.07 -19.09 24.87
CA TYR A 743 11.74 -18.57 26.05
C TYR A 743 11.49 -19.43 27.30
N GLU A 744 10.25 -19.88 27.51
CA GLU A 744 9.91 -20.76 28.63
C GLU A 744 10.63 -22.10 28.55
N ARG A 745 10.71 -22.72 27.36
CA ARG A 745 11.47 -23.98 27.16
C ARG A 745 12.99 -23.79 27.21
N MET A 746 13.53 -22.68 26.69
CA MET A 746 14.95 -22.34 26.86
C MET A 746 15.32 -22.18 28.32
N ASN A 747 14.52 -21.46 29.11
CA ASN A 747 14.78 -21.25 30.54
C ASN A 747 14.74 -22.58 31.32
N LYS A 748 13.77 -23.47 31.04
CA LYS A 748 13.73 -24.83 31.59
C LYS A 748 14.93 -25.69 31.21
N ALA A 749 15.47 -25.54 30.00
CA ALA A 749 16.66 -26.27 29.57
C ALA A 749 17.93 -25.74 30.26
N ILE A 750 18.06 -24.42 30.39
CA ILE A 750 19.16 -23.75 31.12
C ILE A 750 19.13 -24.11 32.62
N SER A 751 17.95 -24.31 33.22
CA SER A 751 17.79 -24.81 34.60
C SER A 751 17.87 -26.35 34.73
N GLY A 752 18.23 -27.07 33.66
CA GLY A 752 18.34 -28.53 33.67
C GLY A 752 17.03 -29.30 33.91
N SER A 753 15.88 -28.64 33.74
CA SER A 753 14.56 -29.16 34.10
C SER A 753 13.83 -29.87 32.96
N GLU A 754 14.08 -29.47 31.70
CA GLU A 754 13.51 -30.09 30.49
C GLU A 754 14.49 -29.88 29.31
N PRO A 755 14.96 -30.92 28.61
CA PRO A 755 15.88 -30.73 27.47
C PRO A 755 15.17 -30.10 26.27
N LEU A 756 15.76 -29.05 25.69
CA LEU A 756 15.25 -28.43 24.47
C LEU A 756 15.70 -29.22 23.23
N MET A 757 14.74 -29.79 22.50
CA MET A 757 14.95 -30.41 21.19
C MET A 757 14.65 -29.41 20.06
N TYR A 758 15.47 -29.41 19.00
CA TYR A 758 15.24 -28.63 17.78
C TYR A 758 15.52 -29.45 16.50
N PRO A 759 14.72 -29.32 15.43
CA PRO A 759 15.05 -29.93 14.14
C PRO A 759 16.21 -29.21 13.43
N GLU A 760 16.96 -29.94 12.60
CA GLU A 760 18.05 -29.39 11.79
C GLU A 760 17.55 -28.47 10.66
N GLY A 761 16.33 -28.68 10.16
CA GLY A 761 15.65 -27.72 9.30
C GLY A 761 15.18 -26.51 10.10
N MET A 762 15.58 -25.30 9.71
CA MET A 762 15.09 -24.08 10.34
C MET A 762 13.71 -23.69 9.82
N PHE A 763 13.45 -23.91 8.54
CA PHE A 763 12.39 -23.21 7.83
C PHE A 763 11.79 -23.95 6.61
N GLY A 764 10.50 -23.72 6.33
CA GLY A 764 9.74 -24.32 5.23
C GLY A 764 8.37 -23.65 5.05
N LEU A 765 7.57 -24.06 4.05
CA LEU A 765 6.19 -23.55 3.91
C LEU A 765 5.32 -24.11 5.05
N SER A 766 4.46 -23.30 5.66
CA SER A 766 3.62 -23.79 6.76
C SER A 766 2.66 -24.89 6.28
N GLU A 767 2.66 -26.03 6.96
CA GLU A 767 1.89 -27.23 6.60
C GLU A 767 0.38 -26.97 6.52
N ARG A 768 -0.14 -26.01 7.29
CA ARG A 768 -1.55 -25.59 7.23
C ARG A 768 -1.96 -24.94 5.91
N LEU A 769 -0.99 -24.59 5.06
CA LEU A 769 -1.17 -24.09 3.70
C LEU A 769 -0.92 -25.16 2.61
N THR A 770 -0.69 -26.43 2.96
CA THR A 770 -0.43 -27.53 2.02
C THR A 770 -1.50 -27.61 0.91
N LEU A 771 -2.78 -27.60 1.29
CA LEU A 771 -3.90 -27.68 0.36
C LEU A 771 -4.51 -26.28 0.08
N PRO A 772 -4.94 -26.01 -1.16
CA PRO A 772 -5.81 -24.87 -1.44
C PRO A 772 -7.17 -25.04 -0.75
N ARG A 773 -7.84 -23.92 -0.41
CA ARG A 773 -9.13 -23.95 0.30
C ARG A 773 -10.18 -24.74 -0.48
N GLY A 774 -10.77 -25.76 0.14
CA GLY A 774 -11.89 -26.53 -0.41
C GLY A 774 -13.26 -25.83 -0.29
N LYS A 775 -14.24 -26.32 -1.04
CA LYS A 775 -15.66 -25.95 -0.92
C LYS A 775 -16.46 -27.04 -0.20
N PRO A 776 -17.56 -26.74 0.53
CA PRO A 776 -18.36 -27.72 1.27
C PRO A 776 -18.90 -28.89 0.41
N GLU A 777 -19.25 -28.60 -0.84
CA GLU A 777 -19.70 -29.54 -1.86
C GLU A 777 -18.57 -30.41 -2.47
N GLY A 778 -17.32 -30.15 -2.08
CA GLY A 778 -16.11 -30.71 -2.68
C GLY A 778 -15.65 -29.89 -3.89
N MET A 779 -14.34 -29.63 -3.97
CA MET A 779 -13.72 -28.98 -5.13
C MET A 779 -12.85 -29.97 -5.91
N LYS A 780 -12.93 -29.89 -7.24
CA LYS A 780 -12.15 -30.76 -8.14
C LYS A 780 -10.76 -30.16 -8.39
N PHE A 781 -9.74 -30.95 -8.07
CA PHE A 781 -8.35 -30.76 -8.49
C PHE A 781 -7.84 -32.06 -9.11
N LYS A 782 -6.78 -31.99 -9.92
CA LYS A 782 -6.12 -33.17 -10.50
C LYS A 782 -4.76 -33.35 -9.83
N MET A 783 -4.54 -34.49 -9.19
CA MET A 783 -3.19 -34.90 -8.84
C MET A 783 -2.55 -35.63 -10.00
N PHE A 784 -1.27 -35.36 -10.24
CA PHE A 784 -0.43 -36.00 -11.24
C PHE A 784 0.77 -36.65 -10.54
N PHE A 785 0.86 -37.97 -10.68
CA PHE A 785 1.91 -38.79 -10.07
C PHE A 785 2.90 -39.17 -11.17
N PHE A 786 4.18 -38.89 -10.94
CA PHE A 786 5.23 -39.14 -11.92
C PHE A 786 6.42 -39.81 -11.25
N LEU A 787 7.01 -40.81 -11.92
CA LEU A 787 8.11 -41.60 -11.41
C LEU A 787 9.22 -41.65 -12.47
N SER A 788 10.34 -41.00 -12.19
CA SER A 788 11.56 -41.12 -13.00
C SER A 788 12.51 -42.17 -12.41
N PRO A 789 13.36 -42.82 -13.22
CA PRO A 789 14.45 -43.64 -12.70
C PRO A 789 15.43 -42.77 -11.89
N LEU A 790 16.10 -43.39 -10.92
CA LEU A 790 17.14 -42.75 -10.10
C LEU A 790 18.42 -43.58 -10.14
N GLU A 791 19.51 -42.96 -10.59
CA GLU A 791 20.84 -43.56 -10.63
C GLU A 791 21.67 -43.03 -9.45
N GLU A 792 22.35 -43.91 -8.72
CA GLU A 792 23.02 -43.56 -7.45
C GLU A 792 24.06 -42.44 -7.59
N ASN A 793 24.74 -42.35 -8.75
CA ASN A 793 25.74 -41.32 -9.05
C ASN A 793 25.14 -39.94 -9.37
N ASN A 794 23.83 -39.85 -9.62
CA ASN A 794 23.19 -38.63 -10.15
C ASN A 794 22.51 -37.80 -9.05
N MET A 795 22.48 -38.28 -7.80
CA MET A 795 21.97 -37.53 -6.65
C MET A 795 22.96 -36.47 -6.16
N LYS A 796 22.45 -35.26 -5.87
CA LYS A 796 23.22 -34.18 -5.25
C LYS A 796 22.56 -33.75 -3.95
N ILE A 797 23.32 -33.81 -2.85
CA ILE A 797 22.91 -33.31 -1.53
C ILE A 797 23.59 -31.97 -1.29
N TYR A 798 22.79 -30.95 -0.98
CA TYR A 798 23.28 -29.61 -0.64
C TYR A 798 22.88 -29.27 0.80
N GLU A 799 23.81 -28.73 1.59
CA GLU A 799 23.50 -28.12 2.88
C GLU A 799 23.21 -26.63 2.69
N LEU A 800 21.96 -26.21 2.92
CA LEU A 800 21.48 -24.85 2.75
C LEU A 800 21.25 -24.19 4.13
N PRO A 801 21.59 -22.90 4.34
CA PRO A 801 21.55 -22.27 5.66
C PRO A 801 20.21 -22.36 6.41
N MET A 802 19.09 -22.44 5.69
CA MET A 802 17.74 -22.45 6.28
C MET A 802 16.98 -23.77 6.11
N LEU A 803 17.19 -24.48 4.99
CA LEU A 803 16.51 -25.75 4.68
C LEU A 803 17.25 -26.97 5.23
N GLY A 804 18.49 -26.82 5.72
CA GLY A 804 19.32 -27.95 6.12
C GLY A 804 19.82 -28.74 4.90
N LYS A 805 19.89 -30.07 5.02
CA LYS A 805 20.30 -30.95 3.92
C LYS A 805 19.12 -31.22 2.98
N VAL A 806 19.24 -30.84 1.71
CA VAL A 806 18.23 -31.04 0.67
C VAL A 806 18.79 -31.88 -0.47
N MET A 807 17.99 -32.78 -1.00
CA MET A 807 18.33 -33.71 -2.09
C MET A 807 17.67 -33.30 -3.42
N PHE A 808 18.45 -33.32 -4.49
CA PHE A 808 17.98 -33.17 -5.87
C PHE A 808 18.58 -34.30 -6.73
N ASP A 809 17.83 -34.72 -7.75
CA ASP A 809 18.31 -35.57 -8.84
C ASP A 809 18.85 -34.70 -9.99
N ASP A 810 19.08 -35.33 -11.15
CA ASP A 810 19.57 -34.69 -12.38
C ASP A 810 18.46 -34.05 -13.24
N LYS A 811 17.19 -34.09 -12.81
CA LYS A 811 16.04 -33.64 -13.61
C LYS A 811 15.72 -32.16 -13.36
N PRO A 812 15.23 -31.41 -14.37
CA PRO A 812 14.85 -30.02 -14.20
C PRO A 812 13.77 -29.81 -13.13
N PHE A 813 13.83 -28.67 -12.45
CA PHE A 813 12.77 -28.24 -11.54
C PHE A 813 11.42 -28.10 -12.27
N GLY A 814 10.36 -28.71 -11.71
CA GLY A 814 9.02 -28.78 -12.33
C GLY A 814 8.91 -29.74 -13.53
N PHE A 815 9.85 -30.66 -13.71
CA PHE A 815 9.76 -31.71 -14.72
C PHE A 815 8.50 -32.57 -14.49
N PRO A 816 7.54 -32.67 -15.46
CA PRO A 816 7.72 -32.44 -16.91
C PRO A 816 6.81 -31.37 -17.63
N LEU A 817 6.70 -30.09 -17.18
CA LEU A 817 5.57 -29.19 -17.56
C LEU A 817 5.92 -27.71 -18.05
N ASP A 818 5.66 -27.21 -19.32
CA ASP A 818 6.03 -25.78 -19.79
C ASP A 818 5.44 -24.86 -21.04
N ARG A 819 4.13 -24.64 -21.50
CA ARG A 819 3.72 -23.62 -22.63
C ARG A 819 2.26 -22.86 -22.73
N PRO A 820 2.01 -21.48 -22.84
CA PRO A 820 0.65 -20.71 -23.01
C PRO A 820 0.51 -19.27 -23.79
N ILE A 821 -0.68 -18.53 -23.89
CA ILE A 821 -1.03 -17.19 -24.65
C ILE A 821 -2.44 -16.37 -24.39
N TYR A 822 -2.64 -15.00 -24.66
CA TYR A 822 -3.93 -14.09 -24.55
C TYR A 822 -3.99 -12.57 -25.15
N LYS A 823 -5.16 -11.79 -25.41
CA LYS A 823 -5.39 -10.22 -25.57
C LYS A 823 -6.84 -9.52 -25.91
N LYS A 824 -7.08 -8.13 -26.14
CA LYS A 824 -8.40 -7.26 -26.01
C LYS A 824 -8.58 -5.76 -26.68
N LEU A 825 -9.78 -5.01 -26.81
CA LEU A 825 -10.06 -3.57 -27.42
C LEU A 825 -11.45 -2.69 -27.18
N GLN A 826 -11.71 -1.37 -27.64
CA GLN A 826 -12.93 -0.39 -27.37
C GLN A 826 -13.28 1.00 -28.23
N PRO A 827 -14.43 1.83 -28.05
CA PRO A 827 -15.00 3.11 -28.80
C PRO A 827 -15.33 4.52 -28.01
N GLN A 828 -16.10 5.69 -28.27
CA GLN A 828 -17.27 6.28 -29.14
C GLN A 828 -17.53 7.90 -29.53
N TYR A 829 -18.53 8.79 -29.06
CA TYR A 829 -19.21 10.05 -29.78
C TYR A 829 -19.59 11.52 -29.07
N THR A 830 -20.49 12.49 -29.58
CA THR A 830 -20.53 14.07 -29.50
C THR A 830 -21.76 15.09 -29.03
N GLU A 831 -22.22 16.26 -29.69
CA GLU A 831 -22.58 17.72 -29.16
C GLU A 831 -23.80 18.76 -29.66
N SER A 832 -23.98 20.10 -29.18
CA SER A 832 -24.58 21.46 -29.79
C SER A 832 -25.62 22.53 -29.07
N GLU A 833 -25.70 23.94 -29.32
CA GLU A 833 -26.83 25.04 -29.08
C GLU A 833 -26.64 26.70 -29.17
N LEU A 834 -27.70 27.63 -28.97
CA LEU A 834 -27.88 29.11 -28.39
C LEU A 834 -28.37 30.51 -29.13
N GLN A 835 -28.92 31.64 -28.47
CA GLN A 835 -29.19 33.14 -28.93
C GLN A 835 -29.97 34.28 -28.02
N LEU A 836 -29.99 35.68 -28.28
CA LEU A 836 -30.90 36.87 -27.76
C LEU A 836 -30.67 38.38 -28.32
N PRO A 837 -31.63 39.37 -28.47
CA PRO A 837 -31.38 40.80 -28.89
C PRO A 837 -31.92 42.01 -28.02
N GLY A 838 -31.37 43.24 -28.20
CA GLY A 838 -32.11 44.53 -28.01
C GLY A 838 -31.67 45.60 -26.97
N VAL A 839 -30.50 45.49 -26.32
CA VAL A 839 -30.01 46.42 -25.26
C VAL A 839 -28.48 46.59 -25.39
N LYS A 840 -27.85 47.67 -24.87
CA LYS A 840 -26.40 47.91 -25.02
C LYS A 840 -25.71 48.56 -23.79
N PHE A 841 -24.58 48.00 -23.37
CA PHE A 841 -23.65 48.62 -22.40
C PHE A 841 -22.81 49.74 -23.04
N GLU A 842 -22.54 50.83 -22.31
CA GLU A 842 -21.70 51.93 -22.79
C GLU A 842 -20.26 51.83 -22.24
N SER A 843 -20.10 51.73 -20.92
CA SER A 843 -18.79 51.56 -20.29
C SER A 843 -18.86 50.89 -18.92
N VAL A 844 -17.75 50.26 -18.52
CA VAL A 844 -17.60 49.66 -17.19
C VAL A 844 -16.20 49.94 -16.64
N ASN A 845 -16.11 50.31 -15.36
CA ASN A 845 -14.89 50.60 -14.61
C ASN A 845 -14.94 49.92 -13.22
N ILE A 846 -13.78 49.54 -12.68
CA ILE A 846 -13.65 48.81 -11.40
C ILE A 846 -12.42 49.39 -10.67
N ASP A 847 -12.48 49.44 -9.33
CA ASP A 847 -11.34 49.82 -8.50
C ASP A 847 -10.19 48.77 -8.55
N LYS A 848 -9.01 49.05 -7.99
CA LYS A 848 -7.87 48.09 -8.00
C LYS A 848 -8.11 46.90 -7.07
N LEU A 849 -7.80 45.70 -7.55
CA LEU A 849 -8.07 44.42 -6.89
C LEU A 849 -6.80 43.86 -6.22
N TYR A 850 -6.83 43.56 -4.92
CA TYR A 850 -5.66 43.07 -4.16
C TYR A 850 -5.96 41.84 -3.30
N THR A 851 -4.92 41.01 -3.08
CA THR A 851 -4.90 39.86 -2.17
C THR A 851 -3.60 39.78 -1.36
N TYR A 852 -3.56 38.96 -0.30
CA TYR A 852 -2.38 38.70 0.53
C TYR A 852 -2.54 37.38 1.31
N PHE A 853 -1.48 36.92 1.99
CA PHE A 853 -1.53 35.78 2.92
C PHE A 853 -1.43 36.25 4.39
N ASP A 854 -2.07 35.51 5.30
CA ASP A 854 -2.07 35.73 6.75
C ASP A 854 -2.18 34.38 7.51
N SER A 855 -2.09 34.40 8.84
CA SER A 855 -2.19 33.22 9.71
C SER A 855 -3.63 32.89 10.13
N CYS A 856 -3.92 31.59 10.23
CA CYS A 856 -5.20 31.00 10.60
C CYS A 856 -4.99 30.02 11.77
N ASP A 857 -5.74 30.21 12.86
CA ASP A 857 -5.83 29.26 13.97
C ASP A 857 -7.17 28.52 13.95
N THR A 858 -7.17 27.21 14.24
CA THR A 858 -8.39 26.39 14.31
C THR A 858 -8.38 25.49 15.55
N LEU A 859 -9.48 25.46 16.30
CA LEU A 859 -9.64 24.63 17.50
C LEU A 859 -9.89 23.16 17.12
N ILE A 860 -9.11 22.24 17.70
CA ILE A 860 -9.11 20.80 17.35
C ILE A 860 -9.31 19.87 18.57
N ASN A 861 -9.89 20.34 19.67
CA ASN A 861 -10.13 19.56 20.90
C ASN A 861 -10.76 18.17 20.66
N ASN A 862 -11.66 18.05 19.68
CA ASN A 862 -12.37 16.81 19.36
C ASN A 862 -11.47 15.71 18.75
N ALA A 863 -10.17 15.97 18.54
CA ALA A 863 -9.20 14.99 18.06
C ALA A 863 -8.70 14.02 19.15
N ILE A 864 -8.97 14.29 20.44
CA ILE A 864 -8.54 13.43 21.56
C ILE A 864 -9.71 12.98 22.43
N THR A 865 -9.55 11.85 23.12
CA THR A 865 -10.39 11.46 24.25
C THR A 865 -9.89 12.11 25.53
N VAL A 866 -10.81 12.66 26.33
CA VAL A 866 -10.53 13.22 27.66
C VAL A 866 -11.26 12.41 28.74
N GLU A 867 -10.67 12.33 29.94
CA GLU A 867 -11.22 11.54 31.05
C GLU A 867 -12.61 12.00 31.49
N ASN A 868 -12.89 13.31 31.40
CA ASN A 868 -14.14 13.92 31.81
C ASN A 868 -14.35 15.30 31.14
N MET A 869 -15.58 15.81 31.20
CA MET A 869 -15.93 17.10 30.59
C MET A 869 -15.15 18.29 31.19
N LYS A 870 -14.77 18.23 32.48
CA LYS A 870 -14.06 19.33 33.16
C LYS A 870 -12.63 19.48 32.63
N SER A 871 -11.89 18.37 32.45
CA SER A 871 -10.56 18.41 31.82
C SER A 871 -10.63 18.72 30.32
N GLY A 872 -11.70 18.30 29.62
CA GLY A 872 -11.97 18.74 28.25
C GLY A 872 -12.21 20.25 28.12
N MET A 873 -12.90 20.87 29.09
CA MET A 873 -13.17 22.31 29.11
C MET A 873 -11.96 23.16 29.53
N SER A 874 -10.98 22.61 30.26
CA SER A 874 -9.72 23.29 30.61
C SER A 874 -8.62 23.15 29.55
N LEU A 875 -8.85 22.43 28.45
CA LEU A 875 -7.88 22.27 27.36
C LEU A 875 -8.25 23.11 26.14
N ARG A 876 -7.26 23.64 25.41
CA ARG A 876 -7.42 24.23 24.07
C ARG A 876 -6.30 23.73 23.16
N LEU A 877 -6.61 22.78 22.29
CA LEU A 877 -5.72 22.36 21.21
C LEU A 877 -6.01 23.22 19.98
N LYS A 878 -5.05 24.01 19.50
CA LYS A 878 -5.20 24.83 18.28
C LYS A 878 -4.17 24.45 17.23
N ALA A 879 -4.63 24.16 16.02
CA ALA A 879 -3.78 23.99 14.85
C ALA A 879 -3.55 25.36 14.19
N ARG A 880 -2.29 25.69 13.85
CA ARG A 880 -1.91 26.94 13.18
C ARG A 880 -1.34 26.67 11.79
N ARG A 881 -1.76 27.47 10.81
CA ARG A 881 -1.32 27.44 9.39
C ARG A 881 -1.56 28.78 8.69
N THR A 882 -1.19 28.91 7.42
CA THR A 882 -1.41 30.11 6.58
C THR A 882 -2.76 30.07 5.84
N CYS A 883 -3.24 31.20 5.34
CA CYS A 883 -4.50 31.39 4.58
C CYS A 883 -4.40 32.55 3.58
N LEU A 884 -5.13 32.51 2.45
CA LEU A 884 -5.29 33.63 1.51
C LEU A 884 -6.38 34.62 2.01
N ASN A 885 -6.24 35.91 1.68
CA ASN A 885 -7.19 36.98 1.99
C ASN A 885 -7.20 38.09 0.90
N TYR A 886 -8.17 39.02 0.93
CA TYR A 886 -8.45 40.02 -0.11
C TYR A 886 -8.62 41.47 0.42
N GLN A 887 -8.66 42.45 -0.50
CA GLN A 887 -9.07 43.83 -0.22
C GLN A 887 -10.40 44.16 -0.91
N PRO A 888 -11.39 44.78 -0.21
CA PRO A 888 -12.65 45.24 -0.82
C PRO A 888 -12.48 46.29 -1.92
N PHE A 889 -13.44 46.32 -2.87
CA PHE A 889 -13.42 47.13 -4.09
C PHE A 889 -14.86 47.43 -4.59
N SER A 890 -15.01 48.26 -5.64
CA SER A 890 -16.33 48.63 -6.20
C SER A 890 -16.39 48.56 -7.73
N TYR A 891 -17.58 48.28 -8.27
CA TYR A 891 -17.93 48.32 -9.70
C TYR A 891 -18.63 49.65 -10.04
N LYS A 892 -18.35 50.23 -11.21
CA LYS A 892 -18.95 51.49 -11.73
C LYS A 892 -19.31 51.33 -13.21
N MET A 893 -20.60 51.47 -13.57
CA MET A 893 -21.14 51.05 -14.87
C MET A 893 -22.05 52.11 -15.50
N ALA A 894 -21.99 52.24 -16.83
CA ALA A 894 -22.89 53.06 -17.64
C ALA A 894 -23.58 52.20 -18.72
N ILE A 895 -24.91 52.26 -18.78
CA ILE A 895 -25.76 51.43 -19.66
C ILE A 895 -26.80 52.31 -20.36
N ASN A 896 -26.90 52.21 -21.69
CA ASN A 896 -27.96 52.86 -22.46
C ASN A 896 -29.13 51.89 -22.70
N SER A 897 -30.35 52.38 -22.48
CA SER A 897 -31.57 51.69 -22.88
C SER A 897 -32.42 52.56 -23.79
N ASP A 898 -33.01 51.94 -24.82
CA ASP A 898 -33.91 52.63 -25.76
C ASP A 898 -35.37 52.66 -25.25
N LYS A 899 -35.61 52.11 -24.04
CA LYS A 899 -36.91 52.00 -23.36
C LYS A 899 -36.74 51.91 -21.84
N ASP A 900 -37.79 52.21 -21.07
CA ASP A 900 -37.85 51.80 -19.66
C ASP A 900 -37.89 50.26 -19.56
N MET A 901 -37.06 49.69 -18.68
CA MET A 901 -37.13 48.27 -18.31
C MET A 901 -36.40 47.97 -17.00
N GLN A 902 -36.85 46.94 -16.28
CA GLN A 902 -35.98 46.25 -15.33
C GLN A 902 -35.14 45.18 -16.04
N GLY A 903 -33.95 44.93 -15.51
CA GLY A 903 -33.05 43.89 -15.99
C GLY A 903 -32.34 43.20 -14.84
N MET A 904 -31.98 41.93 -15.06
CA MET A 904 -31.11 41.19 -14.16
C MET A 904 -29.68 41.34 -14.64
N LEU A 905 -28.87 42.12 -13.91
CA LEU A 905 -27.46 42.31 -14.22
C LEU A 905 -26.66 41.21 -13.51
N ARG A 906 -25.89 40.45 -14.29
CA ARG A 906 -24.95 39.44 -13.78
C ARG A 906 -23.54 39.88 -14.10
N ILE A 907 -22.69 39.90 -13.07
CA ILE A 907 -21.26 40.21 -13.18
C ILE A 907 -20.50 38.91 -13.00
N TYR A 908 -19.72 38.54 -14.01
CA TYR A 908 -18.84 37.38 -13.95
C TYR A 908 -17.37 37.78 -14.00
N LEU A 909 -16.50 36.99 -13.38
CA LEU A 909 -15.04 37.03 -13.52
C LEU A 909 -14.57 35.70 -14.14
N GLY A 910 -13.77 35.79 -15.21
CA GLY A 910 -13.20 34.64 -15.90
C GLY A 910 -11.76 34.89 -16.35
N PRO A 911 -11.18 33.96 -17.12
CA PRO A 911 -9.80 34.06 -17.64
C PRO A 911 -9.50 35.34 -18.43
N ALA A 912 -8.23 35.58 -18.75
CA ALA A 912 -7.84 36.42 -19.88
C ALA A 912 -6.61 35.80 -20.58
N PHE A 913 -6.58 35.84 -21.90
CA PHE A 913 -5.50 35.27 -22.71
C PHE A 913 -5.14 36.24 -23.84
N ASP A 914 -3.90 36.72 -23.89
CA ASP A 914 -3.48 37.78 -24.82
C ASP A 914 -3.37 37.33 -26.30
N ASN A 915 -3.45 36.02 -26.54
CA ASN A 915 -3.36 35.43 -27.89
C ASN A 915 -4.68 35.47 -28.68
N VAL A 916 -5.81 35.78 -28.03
CA VAL A 916 -7.15 35.72 -28.66
C VAL A 916 -7.61 37.11 -29.10
N LYS A 917 -7.43 37.43 -30.39
CA LYS A 917 -7.70 38.77 -30.96
C LYS A 917 -9.19 39.11 -31.22
N GLN A 918 -10.11 38.18 -30.94
CA GLN A 918 -11.56 38.38 -31.08
C GLN A 918 -12.27 37.60 -29.97
N ASP A 919 -13.09 38.26 -29.13
CA ASP A 919 -13.83 37.61 -28.05
C ASP A 919 -14.87 36.56 -28.53
N MET A 920 -15.09 36.43 -29.85
CA MET A 920 -16.01 35.46 -30.46
C MET A 920 -15.58 33.99 -30.29
N VAL A 921 -14.29 33.68 -30.38
CA VAL A 921 -13.79 32.30 -30.16
C VAL A 921 -13.66 32.00 -28.66
N TYR A 922 -13.59 33.06 -27.85
CA TYR A 922 -13.21 33.00 -26.45
C TYR A 922 -14.28 32.31 -25.58
N LEU A 923 -15.55 32.68 -25.68
CA LEU A 923 -16.61 32.01 -24.89
C LEU A 923 -16.81 30.54 -25.32
N GLN A 924 -16.61 30.17 -26.58
CA GLN A 924 -16.82 28.77 -27.04
C GLN A 924 -16.00 27.77 -26.23
N LYS A 925 -14.75 28.15 -25.91
CA LYS A 925 -13.83 27.33 -25.13
C LYS A 925 -13.94 27.59 -23.61
N TYR A 926 -14.38 28.78 -23.19
CA TYR A 926 -14.16 29.25 -21.81
C TYR A 926 -15.40 29.71 -21.03
N TYR A 927 -16.61 29.61 -21.58
CA TYR A 927 -17.85 30.05 -20.91
C TYR A 927 -18.02 29.46 -19.50
N ASN A 928 -17.65 28.19 -19.31
CA ASN A 928 -17.77 27.43 -18.07
C ASN A 928 -16.81 27.88 -16.96
N TYR A 929 -15.75 28.64 -17.27
CA TYR A 929 -14.75 29.12 -16.31
C TYR A 929 -15.06 30.52 -15.73
N PHE A 930 -16.27 31.03 -15.95
CA PHE A 930 -16.73 32.29 -15.39
C PHE A 930 -17.44 32.08 -14.04
N VAL A 931 -16.93 32.73 -12.99
CA VAL A 931 -17.52 32.85 -11.65
C VAL A 931 -18.49 34.02 -11.67
N GLU A 932 -19.75 33.82 -11.27
CA GLU A 932 -20.73 34.88 -11.02
C GLU A 932 -20.34 35.58 -9.71
N MET A 933 -19.61 36.70 -9.84
CA MET A 933 -19.11 37.48 -8.71
C MET A 933 -20.24 38.20 -7.99
N ASP A 934 -21.27 38.59 -8.74
CA ASP A 934 -22.41 39.36 -8.23
C ASP A 934 -23.62 39.27 -9.17
N ARG A 935 -24.82 39.39 -8.61
CA ARG A 935 -26.08 39.47 -9.34
C ARG A 935 -27.10 40.32 -8.60
N PHE A 936 -27.65 41.32 -9.28
CA PHE A 936 -28.64 42.23 -8.70
C PHE A 936 -29.59 42.80 -9.77
N VAL A 937 -30.75 43.25 -9.33
CA VAL A 937 -31.76 43.89 -10.19
C VAL A 937 -31.36 45.33 -10.46
N VAL A 938 -31.42 45.75 -11.71
CA VAL A 938 -31.22 47.13 -12.14
C VAL A 938 -32.48 47.67 -12.81
N THR A 939 -32.83 48.93 -12.54
CA THR A 939 -33.91 49.64 -13.23
C THR A 939 -33.28 50.63 -14.20
N LEU A 940 -33.58 50.48 -15.49
CA LEU A 940 -33.03 51.31 -16.56
C LEU A 940 -34.13 52.18 -17.16
N ARG A 941 -33.82 53.47 -17.32
CA ARG A 941 -34.65 54.47 -18.00
C ARG A 941 -34.09 54.75 -19.41
N PRO A 942 -34.90 55.31 -20.33
CA PRO A 942 -34.42 55.74 -21.65
C PRO A 942 -33.19 56.67 -21.57
N GLY A 943 -32.16 56.36 -22.34
CA GLY A 943 -30.85 57.02 -22.28
C GLY A 943 -29.86 56.32 -21.34
N SER A 944 -28.86 57.07 -20.88
CA SER A 944 -27.71 56.55 -20.11
C SER A 944 -28.00 56.48 -18.60
N ASN A 945 -27.69 55.32 -17.99
CA ASN A 945 -27.92 55.01 -16.59
C ASN A 945 -26.58 54.68 -15.90
N ASN A 946 -26.26 55.37 -14.80
CA ASN A 946 -25.02 55.16 -14.03
C ASN A 946 -25.28 54.36 -12.75
N ILE A 947 -24.44 53.36 -12.46
CA ILE A 947 -24.63 52.38 -11.38
C ILE A 947 -23.29 52.13 -10.65
N GLU A 948 -23.30 52.15 -9.32
CA GLU A 948 -22.15 51.81 -8.45
C GLU A 948 -22.55 50.76 -7.40
N ARG A 949 -21.63 49.86 -7.02
CA ARG A 949 -21.85 48.75 -6.05
C ARG A 949 -20.53 48.20 -5.49
N HIS A 950 -20.49 47.85 -4.21
CA HIS A 950 -19.29 47.36 -3.51
C HIS A 950 -19.21 45.82 -3.42
N SER A 951 -17.99 45.28 -3.33
CA SER A 951 -17.74 43.82 -3.29
C SER A 951 -18.34 43.12 -2.06
N SER A 952 -18.42 43.82 -0.93
CA SER A 952 -19.04 43.32 0.31
C SER A 952 -20.58 43.31 0.28
N GLU A 953 -21.20 43.78 -0.80
CA GLU A 953 -22.65 43.69 -1.03
C GLU A 953 -23.03 42.46 -1.88
N SER A 954 -22.05 41.66 -2.32
CA SER A 954 -22.30 40.45 -3.12
C SER A 954 -23.07 39.40 -2.30
N ILE A 955 -24.09 38.82 -2.94
CA ILE A 955 -24.94 37.77 -2.34
C ILE A 955 -24.28 36.38 -2.31
N PHE A 956 -23.02 36.26 -2.72
CA PHE A 956 -22.31 34.97 -2.85
C PHE A 956 -21.24 34.73 -1.78
N THR A 957 -20.82 35.76 -1.03
CA THR A 957 -19.75 35.69 -0.01
C THR A 957 -20.20 36.19 1.36
N MET A 958 -19.51 35.79 2.43
CA MET A 958 -19.73 36.27 3.80
C MET A 958 -18.46 36.19 4.68
N PRO A 959 -18.45 36.80 5.89
CA PRO A 959 -17.34 36.69 6.83
C PRO A 959 -17.11 35.25 7.35
N ASP A 960 -15.89 34.96 7.80
CA ASP A 960 -15.53 33.65 8.35
C ASP A 960 -16.36 33.26 9.59
N MET A 961 -16.65 31.96 9.70
CA MET A 961 -17.39 31.40 10.84
C MET A 961 -16.60 31.56 12.14
N MET A 962 -17.26 32.13 13.17
CA MET A 962 -16.68 32.34 14.49
C MET A 962 -16.26 31.00 15.15
N PRO A 963 -15.00 30.85 15.60
CA PRO A 963 -14.54 29.72 16.41
C PRO A 963 -15.44 29.44 17.62
N SER A 964 -15.66 28.16 17.92
CA SER A 964 -16.66 27.71 18.88
C SER A 964 -16.35 28.08 20.33
N ASP A 965 -15.08 28.31 20.68
CA ASP A 965 -14.67 28.86 21.97
C ASP A 965 -15.11 30.33 22.11
N MET A 966 -14.81 31.17 21.12
CA MET A 966 -15.26 32.57 21.12
C MET A 966 -16.78 32.70 21.01
N LEU A 967 -17.45 31.87 20.22
CA LEU A 967 -18.91 31.85 20.14
C LEU A 967 -19.55 31.50 21.49
N TYR A 968 -18.99 30.50 22.20
CA TYR A 968 -19.45 30.12 23.53
C TYR A 968 -19.22 31.24 24.56
N GLU A 969 -18.07 31.91 24.52
CA GLU A 969 -17.80 33.08 25.38
C GLU A 969 -18.76 34.24 25.12
N ARG A 970 -18.98 34.62 23.85
CA ARG A 970 -19.95 35.68 23.49
C ARG A 970 -21.38 35.32 23.85
N MET A 971 -21.77 34.05 23.66
CA MET A 971 -23.08 33.54 24.08
C MET A 971 -23.25 33.64 25.61
N ASN A 972 -22.23 33.27 26.40
CA ASN A 972 -22.28 33.39 27.85
C ASN A 972 -22.39 34.85 28.30
N LYS A 973 -21.63 35.77 27.67
CA LYS A 973 -21.76 37.21 27.95
C LYS A 973 -23.13 37.79 27.56
N ALA A 974 -23.77 37.26 26.51
CA ALA A 974 -25.13 37.65 26.15
C ALA A 974 -26.18 37.10 27.13
N ILE A 975 -26.00 35.87 27.61
CA ILE A 975 -26.82 35.27 28.68
C ILE A 975 -26.67 36.06 30.00
N SER A 976 -25.48 36.59 30.32
CA SER A 976 -25.26 37.49 31.46
C SER A 976 -25.64 38.96 31.19
N GLY A 977 -26.28 39.28 30.06
CA GLY A 977 -26.73 40.63 29.71
C GLY A 977 -25.60 41.65 29.48
N SER A 978 -24.37 41.19 29.26
CA SER A 978 -23.15 42.02 29.21
C SER A 978 -22.81 42.54 27.79
N GLU A 979 -23.15 41.80 26.74
CA GLU A 979 -23.10 42.27 25.34
C GLU A 979 -24.20 41.59 24.49
N PRO A 980 -24.84 42.27 23.52
CA PRO A 980 -25.83 41.63 22.64
C PRO A 980 -25.16 40.72 21.59
N LEU A 981 -25.71 39.52 21.39
CA LEU A 981 -25.23 38.58 20.37
C LEU A 981 -25.89 38.87 19.00
N MET A 982 -25.24 39.71 18.20
CA MET A 982 -25.63 39.97 16.81
C MET A 982 -25.22 38.81 15.89
N TYR A 983 -26.09 38.43 14.95
CA TYR A 983 -25.85 37.39 13.93
C TYR A 983 -26.52 37.75 12.59
N PRO A 984 -26.00 37.31 11.43
CA PRO A 984 -26.58 37.54 10.10
C PRO A 984 -27.82 36.68 9.80
N GLU A 985 -28.68 37.12 8.86
CA GLU A 985 -29.88 36.38 8.43
C GLU A 985 -29.53 35.10 7.64
N GLY A 986 -28.47 35.15 6.81
CA GLY A 986 -27.86 33.97 6.22
C GLY A 986 -26.84 33.36 7.20
N MET A 987 -26.96 32.08 7.52
CA MET A 987 -26.07 31.41 8.48
C MET A 987 -24.68 31.10 7.90
N PHE A 988 -24.59 31.02 6.56
CA PHE A 988 -23.48 30.35 5.89
C PHE A 988 -23.38 30.76 4.39
N GLY A 989 -22.16 30.91 3.87
CA GLY A 989 -21.82 31.34 2.50
C GLY A 989 -20.32 31.16 2.22
N LEU A 990 -19.83 31.53 1.02
CA LEU A 990 -18.39 31.40 0.69
C LEU A 990 -17.59 32.43 1.49
N SER A 991 -16.46 32.04 2.09
CA SER A 991 -15.65 32.99 2.86
C SER A 991 -15.15 34.14 1.99
N GLU A 992 -15.41 35.37 2.44
CA GLU A 992 -15.00 36.62 1.79
C GLU A 992 -13.49 36.67 1.48
N ARG A 993 -12.65 36.02 2.29
CA ARG A 993 -11.19 35.93 2.05
C ARG A 993 -10.83 35.25 0.73
N LEU A 994 -11.78 34.51 0.14
CA LEU A 994 -11.68 33.83 -1.15
C LEU A 994 -12.44 34.55 -2.29
N THR A 995 -12.94 35.78 -2.09
CA THR A 995 -13.68 36.55 -3.12
C THR A 995 -12.90 36.68 -4.42
N LEU A 996 -11.61 37.02 -4.32
CA LEU A 996 -10.71 37.14 -5.47
C LEU A 996 -9.75 35.93 -5.54
N PRO A 997 -9.38 35.46 -6.75
CA PRO A 997 -8.27 34.52 -6.90
C PRO A 997 -6.94 35.17 -6.50
N ARG A 998 -5.92 34.37 -6.15
CA ARG A 998 -4.63 34.90 -5.63
C ARG A 998 -4.03 36.03 -6.48
N GLY A 999 -4.04 35.94 -7.80
CA GLY A 999 -3.33 36.89 -8.65
C GLY A 999 -1.80 36.86 -8.46
N LYS A 1000 -1.10 37.93 -8.85
CA LYS A 1000 0.39 38.01 -8.84
C LYS A 1000 0.91 39.39 -8.41
N PRO A 1001 2.15 39.54 -7.91
CA PRO A 1001 2.71 40.84 -7.52
C PRO A 1001 2.67 41.92 -8.61
N GLU A 1002 2.96 41.54 -9.86
CA GLU A 1002 2.91 42.40 -11.05
C GLU A 1002 1.49 42.73 -11.54
N GLY A 1003 0.48 42.01 -11.05
CA GLY A 1003 -0.92 42.09 -11.47
C GLY A 1003 -1.28 41.03 -12.49
N MET A 1004 -2.08 40.03 -12.07
CA MET A 1004 -2.56 38.96 -12.95
C MET A 1004 -3.78 39.41 -13.76
N LYS A 1005 -3.77 39.13 -15.07
CA LYS A 1005 -4.84 39.53 -15.98
C LYS A 1005 -6.02 38.56 -15.95
N PHE A 1006 -7.22 39.12 -15.82
CA PHE A 1006 -8.51 38.40 -15.90
C PHE A 1006 -9.51 39.23 -16.72
N LYS A 1007 -10.63 38.63 -17.13
CA LYS A 1007 -11.70 39.32 -17.89
C LYS A 1007 -12.99 39.25 -17.09
N MET A 1008 -13.57 40.40 -16.77
CA MET A 1008 -14.93 40.49 -16.27
C MET A 1008 -15.92 40.52 -17.44
N PHE A 1009 -17.04 39.82 -17.29
CA PHE A 1009 -18.13 39.74 -18.25
C PHE A 1009 -19.42 40.24 -17.60
N PHE A 1010 -20.07 41.20 -18.25
CA PHE A 1010 -21.29 41.84 -17.79
C PHE A 1010 -22.40 41.44 -18.76
N PHE A 1011 -23.43 40.78 -18.22
CA PHE A 1011 -24.59 40.36 -18.99
C PHE A 1011 -25.87 40.91 -18.39
N LEU A 1012 -26.74 41.42 -19.26
CA LEU A 1012 -28.01 42.01 -18.88
C LEU A 1012 -29.14 41.25 -19.58
N SER A 1013 -29.87 40.42 -18.83
CA SER A 1013 -31.10 39.80 -19.34
C SER A 1013 -32.32 40.68 -19.02
N PRO A 1014 -33.35 40.70 -19.90
CA PRO A 1014 -34.62 41.32 -19.57
C PRO A 1014 -35.24 40.65 -18.34
N LEU A 1015 -35.81 41.46 -17.45
CA LEU A 1015 -36.52 41.02 -16.26
C LEU A 1015 -37.99 41.43 -16.40
N GLU A 1016 -38.87 40.45 -16.54
CA GLU A 1016 -40.31 40.66 -16.62
C GLU A 1016 -40.91 40.63 -15.21
N GLU A 1017 -41.78 41.59 -14.88
CA GLU A 1017 -42.21 41.85 -13.50
C GLU A 1017 -42.91 40.66 -12.82
N ASN A 1018 -43.56 39.77 -13.59
CA ASN A 1018 -44.22 38.57 -13.10
C ASN A 1018 -43.28 37.34 -12.94
N ASN A 1019 -42.02 37.43 -13.38
CA ASN A 1019 -41.13 36.27 -13.51
C ASN A 1019 -40.14 36.10 -12.34
N MET A 1020 -40.08 37.04 -11.40
CA MET A 1020 -39.25 36.90 -10.20
C MET A 1020 -39.85 35.95 -9.15
N LYS A 1021 -39.00 35.16 -8.51
CA LYS A 1021 -39.36 34.24 -7.44
C LYS A 1021 -38.41 34.41 -6.25
N ILE A 1022 -39.00 34.69 -5.09
CA ILE A 1022 -38.30 34.77 -3.80
C ILE A 1022 -38.49 33.44 -3.09
N TYR A 1023 -37.40 32.90 -2.53
CA TYR A 1023 -37.43 31.65 -1.76
C TYR A 1023 -36.62 31.79 -0.48
N GLU A 1024 -37.15 31.26 0.62
CA GLU A 1024 -36.48 31.24 1.92
C GLU A 1024 -35.78 29.87 2.10
N LEU A 1025 -34.46 29.89 2.29
CA LEU A 1025 -33.60 28.70 2.32
C LEU A 1025 -32.91 28.57 3.68
N PRO A 1026 -32.97 27.42 4.37
CA PRO A 1026 -32.58 27.29 5.79
C PRO A 1026 -31.14 27.68 6.18
N MET A 1027 -30.23 27.87 5.23
CA MET A 1027 -28.84 28.30 5.48
C MET A 1027 -28.45 29.59 4.75
N LEU A 1028 -29.18 29.98 3.69
CA LEU A 1028 -28.90 31.16 2.85
C LEU A 1028 -29.85 32.35 3.09
N GLY A 1029 -30.87 32.20 3.94
CA GLY A 1029 -31.89 33.24 4.12
C GLY A 1029 -32.81 33.38 2.89
N LYS A 1030 -33.25 34.60 2.60
CA LYS A 1030 -34.16 34.89 1.46
C LYS A 1030 -33.35 35.18 0.19
N VAL A 1031 -33.55 34.38 -0.85
CA VAL A 1031 -32.81 34.48 -2.13
C VAL A 1031 -33.79 34.70 -3.29
N MET A 1032 -33.39 35.57 -4.24
CA MET A 1032 -34.19 35.93 -5.41
C MET A 1032 -33.61 35.35 -6.70
N PHE A 1033 -34.49 34.85 -7.57
CA PHE A 1033 -34.16 34.34 -8.91
C PHE A 1033 -35.19 34.85 -9.94
N ASP A 1034 -34.76 34.94 -11.20
CA ASP A 1034 -35.62 35.17 -12.37
C ASP A 1034 -36.04 33.83 -13.04
N ASP A 1035 -36.57 33.87 -14.25
CA ASP A 1035 -37.03 32.71 -15.02
C ASP A 1035 -35.91 32.01 -15.84
N LYS A 1036 -34.68 32.52 -15.78
CA LYS A 1036 -33.57 32.05 -16.61
C LYS A 1036 -32.84 30.87 -15.94
N PRO A 1037 -32.23 29.94 -16.71
CA PRO A 1037 -31.43 28.87 -16.11
C PRO A 1037 -30.25 29.46 -15.32
N PHE A 1038 -29.82 28.76 -14.27
CA PHE A 1038 -28.70 29.23 -13.46
C PHE A 1038 -27.40 29.22 -14.28
N GLY A 1039 -26.63 30.31 -14.18
CA GLY A 1039 -25.45 30.54 -15.02
C GLY A 1039 -25.73 31.17 -16.38
N PHE A 1040 -27.00 31.41 -16.75
CA PHE A 1040 -27.38 32.07 -18.02
C PHE A 1040 -26.67 33.43 -18.17
N PRO A 1041 -25.91 33.66 -19.27
CA PRO A 1041 -26.02 33.00 -20.58
C PRO A 1041 -24.95 31.93 -20.83
N LEU A 1042 -24.20 31.53 -19.80
CA LEU A 1042 -23.05 30.64 -19.85
C LEU A 1042 -23.40 29.23 -19.31
N ASP A 1043 -24.61 28.75 -19.59
CA ASP A 1043 -25.14 27.47 -19.09
C ASP A 1043 -24.77 26.25 -19.97
N ARG A 1044 -24.29 26.45 -21.21
CA ARG A 1044 -24.02 25.37 -22.19
C ARG A 1044 -23.05 25.80 -23.32
N PRO A 1045 -22.38 24.85 -24.01
CA PRO A 1045 -21.43 25.16 -25.08
C PRO A 1045 -22.11 25.85 -26.26
N MET A 1046 -21.56 26.99 -26.65
CA MET A 1046 -21.97 27.80 -27.80
C MET A 1046 -21.00 27.56 -28.96
N TRP A 1047 -21.49 27.38 -30.20
CA TRP A 1047 -20.63 27.22 -31.37
C TRP A 1047 -20.14 28.57 -31.94
N ALA A 1048 -18.97 28.56 -32.60
CA ALA A 1048 -18.17 29.71 -33.04
C ALA A 1048 -18.91 30.88 -33.74
N TRP A 1049 -20.07 30.64 -34.33
CA TRP A 1049 -20.76 31.56 -35.23
C TRP A 1049 -21.74 32.53 -34.54
N ASN A 1050 -21.75 32.60 -33.20
CA ASN A 1050 -22.92 33.04 -32.43
C ASN A 1050 -22.67 34.19 -31.42
N TYR A 1051 -21.68 35.07 -31.66
CA TYR A 1051 -21.09 35.95 -30.62
C TYR A 1051 -21.02 37.45 -30.92
N THR A 1052 -21.99 38.00 -31.64
CA THR A 1052 -22.08 39.45 -31.96
C THR A 1052 -23.27 40.13 -31.28
N ILE A 1053 -23.56 39.71 -30.04
CA ILE A 1053 -24.82 40.01 -29.35
C ILE A 1053 -24.71 41.31 -28.51
N PRO A 1054 -25.56 42.35 -28.71
CA PRO A 1054 -25.34 43.68 -28.09
C PRO A 1054 -25.48 43.80 -26.56
N ASN A 1055 -26.21 42.89 -25.89
CA ASN A 1055 -26.46 42.97 -24.44
C ASN A 1055 -25.36 42.26 -23.60
N MET A 1056 -24.16 42.20 -24.15
CA MET A 1056 -22.96 41.57 -23.60
C MET A 1056 -21.83 42.59 -23.56
N TYR A 1057 -21.03 42.63 -22.49
CA TYR A 1057 -19.86 43.50 -22.39
C TYR A 1057 -18.70 42.81 -21.66
N PHE A 1058 -17.48 43.01 -22.14
CA PHE A 1058 -16.26 42.46 -21.53
C PHE A 1058 -15.31 43.58 -21.11
N LYS A 1059 -14.65 43.39 -19.97
CA LYS A 1059 -13.66 44.32 -19.40
C LYS A 1059 -12.46 43.54 -18.86
N ASP A 1060 -11.28 43.77 -19.41
CA ASP A 1060 -10.04 43.22 -18.85
C ASP A 1060 -9.68 43.94 -17.54
N VAL A 1061 -9.22 43.20 -16.53
CA VAL A 1061 -8.87 43.66 -15.17
C VAL A 1061 -7.57 43.03 -14.68
N LEU A 1062 -6.95 43.61 -13.63
CA LEU A 1062 -5.70 43.12 -13.01
C LEU A 1062 -5.90 42.85 -11.51
N ILE A 1063 -5.41 41.70 -11.01
CA ILE A 1063 -5.47 41.29 -9.60
C ILE A 1063 -4.07 41.11 -9.03
N TYR A 1064 -3.76 41.86 -7.97
CA TYR A 1064 -2.41 42.01 -7.40
C TYR A 1064 -2.24 41.23 -6.07
N ASN A 1065 -1.19 40.41 -5.95
CA ASN A 1065 -0.84 39.69 -4.71
C ASN A 1065 0.26 40.46 -3.95
N ARG A 1066 0.01 40.92 -2.72
CA ARG A 1066 0.96 41.75 -1.96
C ARG A 1066 2.12 40.92 -1.39
N GLU A 1067 3.35 41.40 -1.58
CA GLU A 1067 4.58 40.81 -1.02
C GLU A 1067 4.72 41.03 0.49
N ASN A 1068 3.93 40.30 1.28
CA ASN A 1068 4.19 40.07 2.70
C ASN A 1068 4.97 38.75 2.90
N GLU A 1069 6.09 38.56 2.18
CA GLU A 1069 6.97 37.37 2.31
C GLU A 1069 7.80 37.34 3.62
N LYS A 1070 7.27 37.89 4.72
CA LYS A 1070 7.94 37.83 6.01
C LYS A 1070 7.69 36.49 6.68
N GLU A 1071 8.72 35.65 6.57
CA GLU A 1071 8.93 34.37 7.25
C GLU A 1071 8.29 33.13 6.60
N ARG A 1072 8.86 32.80 5.43
CA ARG A 1072 9.38 31.45 5.08
C ARG A 1072 8.44 30.25 5.30
N MET A 1073 8.03 29.63 4.19
CA MET A 1073 7.60 28.21 4.16
C MET A 1073 8.75 27.20 4.37
N SER A 1074 9.76 27.54 5.18
CA SER A 1074 10.99 26.76 5.36
C SER A 1074 11.41 26.63 6.84
N TYR A 1075 10.63 25.85 7.60
CA TYR A 1075 10.98 25.30 8.91
C TYR A 1075 10.40 23.89 9.05
#